data_AF-A0A8T4PST6-F1
#
_entry.id   AF-A0A8T4PST6-F1
#
_cell.length_a   1.000
_cell.length_b   1.000
_cell.length_c   1.000
_cell.angle_alpha   90.00
_cell.angle_beta   90.00
_cell.angle_gamma   90.00
#
_symmetry.space_group_name_H-M   'P 1'
#
loop_
_entity.id
_entity.type
_entity.pdbx_description
1 polymer ?
#
loop_
_entity_poly.entity_id
_entity_poly.type
_entity_poly.pdbx_seq_one_letter_code
_entity_poly.pdbx_strand_id
1 'polypeptide(L)'
;MFRSKKAKLKLSLRQKFVVNALNKTLDPFEKGYVFLKNSALKLNEKFPAVYHYFEGLVKHHIITPSKELFKSSKIEDIGSFITSNVIKRLPHVDESHVEEILGNPSNKSFLEILTEGFGINKSKEKTYTVLGNGGFKRILIANRGEIALRIIRACRELNIESAVIYSEDEKDSLPVKFADRSYSIGKPKNYLDIQKIVNIAKQGSCDAIHPGYGFLAENPKFAKVCEKKGIKFIGPSSKMIKKLGDKVEAKKAMLKSNIPVIEGIREDLRSKKHALRVAKRIGWPVILKASAGGGGKGMRIVVKEEDIFDAYENAKKEALNAFGYGSLYIEKYLEEPHHIEFQVLADKYGNVIHLGERDCSIQRRHQKLVEESPSPALNSELREMMGNAAVNAIKAIGYEGAGTVEFLLDKSRNFYFIEMNTRIQVEHGVTEMVTNVDMVKEQIKIAEGAKLAYKQEDIKIDGHAIECRINAEDPSNEFKPSPGTIVNYLPPGGPGIRISSSCHSGCEILPQFDSLIALLICYGSTRQEAIARMKISLGEFIIEGVKTTIPFHQLVLGKRQFLRGNVTTSFIENNKIIEELKGFKSKKKEELPKEKKVLIVTTAVAQYLSKKSASNKPNSWIMAARQEAMNEGTLEE
;
A
#
# COMPACT_ATOMS: atom_id res chain seq x y z
N MET A 1 -2.25 52.19 10.64
CA MET A 1 -1.56 53.03 9.63
C MET A 1 -1.20 52.30 8.32
N PHE A 2 -0.95 50.98 8.28
CA PHE A 2 -0.55 50.30 7.03
C PHE A 2 -1.69 49.90 6.07
N ARG A 3 -2.97 50.04 6.45
CA ARG A 3 -4.10 49.62 5.59
C ARG A 3 -4.69 50.73 4.70
N SER A 4 -4.30 52.00 4.84
CA SER A 4 -5.00 53.12 4.17
C SER A 4 -4.33 53.75 2.94
N LYS A 5 -3.26 53.15 2.37
CA LYS A 5 -2.74 53.58 1.05
C LYS A 5 -2.57 52.41 0.11
N LYS A 6 -3.65 52.04 -0.57
CA LYS A 6 -3.67 51.20 -1.79
C LYS A 6 -3.12 52.00 -2.99
N ALA A 7 -1.98 52.66 -2.83
CA ALA A 7 -1.24 53.27 -3.93
C ALA A 7 -0.25 52.22 -4.47
N LYS A 8 -0.29 51.99 -5.79
CA LYS A 8 0.59 51.07 -6.53
C LYS A 8 2.07 51.40 -6.28
N LEU A 9 2.67 50.83 -5.25
CA LEU A 9 4.13 50.75 -5.11
C LEU A 9 4.59 49.40 -5.64
N LYS A 10 5.43 49.42 -6.69
CA LYS A 10 6.18 48.24 -7.15
C LYS A 10 7.20 47.90 -6.06
N LEU A 11 6.79 47.07 -5.11
CA LEU A 11 7.68 46.52 -4.08
C LEU A 11 8.75 45.66 -4.71
N SER A 12 10.00 45.82 -4.27
CA SER A 12 11.11 44.95 -4.68
C SER A 12 10.89 43.51 -4.19
N LEU A 13 11.59 42.53 -4.78
CA LEU A 13 11.45 41.12 -4.40
C LEU A 13 11.73 40.89 -2.89
N ARG A 14 12.72 41.61 -2.34
CA ARG A 14 13.09 41.60 -0.92
C ARG A 14 11.98 42.18 -0.03
N GLN A 15 11.34 43.27 -0.44
CA GLN A 15 10.21 43.85 0.28
C GLN A 15 8.97 42.96 0.21
N LYS A 16 8.70 42.31 -0.93
CA LYS A 16 7.63 41.31 -1.05
C LYS A 16 7.89 40.11 -0.13
N PHE A 17 9.13 39.66 -0.01
CA PHE A 17 9.52 38.59 0.89
C PHE A 17 9.33 38.99 2.36
N VAL A 18 9.74 40.19 2.76
CA VAL A 18 9.53 40.73 4.11
C VAL A 18 8.04 40.92 4.42
N VAL A 19 7.25 41.42 3.48
CA VAL A 19 5.79 41.55 3.64
C VAL A 19 5.11 40.17 3.70
N ASN A 20 5.56 39.18 2.93
CA ASN A 20 5.04 37.81 3.03
C ASN A 20 5.45 37.12 4.32
N ALA A 21 6.67 37.36 4.81
CA ALA A 21 7.15 36.86 6.09
C ALA A 21 6.33 37.49 7.22
N LEU A 22 6.19 38.83 7.24
CA LEU A 22 5.36 39.56 8.20
C LEU A 22 3.90 39.10 8.14
N ASN A 23 3.30 38.90 6.97
CA ASN A 23 1.95 38.40 6.84
C ASN A 23 1.83 36.95 7.35
N LYS A 24 2.80 36.06 7.10
CA LYS A 24 2.83 34.71 7.69
C LYS A 24 3.01 34.73 9.21
N THR A 25 3.69 35.73 9.76
CA THR A 25 3.87 35.90 11.20
C THR A 25 2.66 36.57 11.86
N LEU A 26 1.94 37.45 11.17
CA LEU A 26 0.79 38.21 11.69
C LEU A 26 -0.56 37.51 11.50
N ASP A 27 -0.70 36.65 10.49
CA ASP A 27 -1.92 35.88 10.21
C ASP A 27 -2.35 34.93 11.36
N PRO A 28 -1.43 34.29 12.11
CA PRO A 28 -1.75 33.58 13.36
C PRO A 28 -2.35 34.48 14.46
N PHE A 29 -1.85 35.71 14.60
CA PHE A 29 -2.33 36.66 15.62
C PHE A 29 -3.72 37.23 15.25
N GLU A 30 -3.94 37.54 13.97
CA GLU A 30 -5.24 38.03 13.48
C GLU A 30 -6.34 36.96 13.61
N LYS A 31 -5.98 35.67 13.56
CA LYS A 31 -6.92 34.53 13.72
C LYS A 31 -7.13 34.11 15.18
N GLY A 32 -6.08 34.12 16.02
CA GLY A 32 -6.24 33.97 17.48
C GLY A 32 -7.12 35.07 18.08
N TYR A 33 -7.04 36.28 17.52
CA TYR A 33 -7.96 37.38 17.83
C TYR A 33 -9.42 37.07 17.48
N VAL A 34 -9.69 36.40 16.35
CA VAL A 34 -11.05 35.99 15.94
C VAL A 34 -11.62 34.95 16.91
N PHE A 35 -10.82 33.98 17.36
CA PHE A 35 -11.25 33.00 18.37
C PHE A 35 -11.65 33.68 19.69
N LEU A 36 -10.78 34.55 20.22
CA LEU A 36 -11.07 35.27 21.46
C LEU A 36 -12.25 36.23 21.30
N LYS A 37 -12.43 36.85 20.13
CA LYS A 37 -13.60 37.67 19.81
C LYS A 37 -14.89 36.83 19.80
N ASN A 38 -14.84 35.59 19.30
CA ASN A 38 -15.99 34.68 19.32
C ASN A 38 -16.32 34.17 20.73
N SER A 39 -15.30 33.91 21.56
CA SER A 39 -15.50 33.64 22.99
C SER A 39 -16.07 34.86 23.74
N ALA A 40 -15.65 36.07 23.36
CA ALA A 40 -16.23 37.32 23.87
C ALA A 40 -17.71 37.47 23.47
N LEU A 41 -18.07 37.11 22.23
CA LEU A 41 -19.47 37.17 21.77
C LEU A 41 -20.39 36.26 22.58
N LYS A 42 -19.90 35.09 23.03
CA LYS A 42 -20.63 34.21 23.96
C LYS A 42 -20.81 34.83 25.35
N LEU A 43 -19.81 35.58 25.83
CA LEU A 43 -19.92 36.38 27.05
C LEU A 43 -20.94 37.53 26.91
N ASN A 44 -21.05 38.13 25.72
CA ASN A 44 -21.98 39.24 25.46
C ASN A 44 -23.45 38.84 25.60
N GLU A 45 -23.81 37.58 25.28
CA GLU A 45 -25.18 37.08 25.42
C GLU A 45 -25.66 37.03 26.88
N LYS A 46 -24.74 36.89 27.85
CA LYS A 46 -25.06 36.80 29.28
C LYS A 46 -24.63 38.03 30.11
N PHE A 47 -23.54 38.70 29.75
CA PHE A 47 -22.95 39.82 30.50
C PHE A 47 -22.42 40.94 29.58
N PRO A 48 -23.29 41.79 29.03
CA PRO A 48 -22.92 42.81 28.02
C PRO A 48 -21.88 43.83 28.51
N ALA A 49 -21.88 44.17 29.81
CA ALA A 49 -20.92 45.11 30.39
C ALA A 49 -19.48 44.57 30.43
N VAL A 50 -19.31 43.24 30.41
CA VAL A 50 -18.01 42.56 30.45
C VAL A 50 -17.43 42.39 29.04
N TYR A 51 -18.29 42.33 28.02
CA TYR A 51 -17.90 42.20 26.62
C TYR A 51 -16.92 43.29 26.16
N HIS A 52 -17.27 44.56 26.38
CA HIS A 52 -16.45 45.68 25.91
C HIS A 52 -15.09 45.76 26.63
N TYR A 53 -15.04 45.33 27.90
CA TYR A 53 -13.80 45.26 28.65
C TYR A 53 -12.91 44.12 28.14
N PHE A 54 -13.47 42.93 27.95
CA PHE A 54 -12.75 41.77 27.42
C PHE A 54 -12.24 42.02 25.99
N GLU A 55 -13.08 42.58 25.12
CA GLU A 55 -12.70 42.96 23.76
C GLU A 55 -11.56 44.00 23.77
N GLY A 56 -11.60 44.95 24.70
CA GLY A 56 -10.54 45.94 24.93
C GLY A 56 -9.22 45.30 25.40
N LEU A 57 -9.29 44.37 26.35
CA LEU A 57 -8.14 43.65 26.91
C LEU A 57 -7.43 42.81 25.83
N VAL A 58 -8.22 42.11 25.01
CA VAL A 58 -7.73 41.33 23.86
C VAL A 58 -7.09 42.24 22.80
N LYS A 59 -7.74 43.36 22.45
CA LYS A 59 -7.16 44.34 21.50
C LYS A 59 -5.87 44.97 22.02
N HIS A 60 -5.79 45.25 23.32
CA HIS A 60 -4.64 45.95 23.92
C HIS A 60 -3.44 45.02 24.14
N HIS A 61 -3.65 43.77 24.56
CA HIS A 61 -2.53 42.88 24.92
C HIS A 61 -2.11 41.90 23.82
N ILE A 62 -2.98 41.57 22.84
CA ILE A 62 -2.68 40.58 21.80
C ILE A 62 -2.38 41.23 20.44
N ILE A 63 -3.11 42.29 20.06
CA ILE A 63 -2.88 43.00 18.79
C ILE A 63 -1.76 44.04 18.91
N THR A 64 -1.62 44.67 20.07
CA THR A 64 -0.62 45.72 20.32
C THR A 64 0.24 45.33 21.53
N PRO A 65 1.10 44.30 21.43
CA PRO A 65 1.74 43.72 22.61
C PRO A 65 2.44 44.82 23.42
N SER A 66 1.95 45.06 24.64
CA SER A 66 2.48 46.11 25.50
C SER A 66 3.89 45.71 25.97
N LYS A 67 4.72 46.71 26.30
CA LYS A 67 6.06 46.47 26.89
C LYS A 67 6.03 45.62 28.16
N GLU A 68 4.87 45.48 28.81
CA GLU A 68 4.70 44.63 30.00
C GLU A 68 4.56 43.14 29.65
N LEU A 69 3.94 42.79 28.53
CA LEU A 69 3.79 41.39 28.08
C LEU A 69 5.14 40.75 27.73
N PHE A 70 6.09 41.57 27.26
CA PHE A 70 7.48 41.16 27.02
C PHE A 70 8.35 41.11 28.29
N LYS A 71 7.88 41.69 29.41
CA LYS A 71 8.58 41.65 30.70
C LYS A 71 8.13 40.49 31.58
N SER A 72 6.92 39.97 31.40
CA SER A 72 6.47 38.74 32.07
C SER A 72 7.10 37.52 31.40
N SER A 73 7.99 36.84 32.11
CA SER A 73 8.81 35.73 31.61
C SER A 73 8.05 34.42 31.29
N LYS A 74 6.73 34.45 31.09
CA LYS A 74 5.95 33.27 30.67
C LYS A 74 4.80 33.69 29.76
N ILE A 75 5.05 33.59 28.44
CA ILE A 75 4.00 33.60 27.40
C ILE A 75 2.99 32.45 27.60
N GLU A 76 3.34 31.47 28.43
CA GLU A 76 2.57 30.27 28.76
C GLU A 76 1.29 30.54 29.58
N ASP A 77 1.17 31.69 30.28
CA ASP A 77 0.09 31.94 31.27
C ASP A 77 -1.00 32.95 30.81
N ILE A 78 -1.10 33.22 29.51
CA ILE A 78 -2.06 34.22 28.96
C ILE A 78 -3.53 33.86 29.28
N GLY A 79 -3.88 32.56 29.28
CA GLY A 79 -5.23 32.10 29.64
C GLY A 79 -5.62 32.49 31.06
N SER A 80 -4.77 32.18 32.02
CA SER A 80 -4.93 32.50 33.45
C SER A 80 -5.00 34.01 33.69
N PHE A 81 -4.21 34.80 32.96
CA PHE A 81 -4.26 36.26 33.03
C PHE A 81 -5.62 36.82 32.56
N ILE A 82 -6.15 36.29 31.45
CA ILE A 82 -7.43 36.70 30.89
C ILE A 82 -8.56 36.34 31.87
N THR A 83 -8.62 35.09 32.35
CA THR A 83 -9.66 34.66 33.30
C THR A 83 -9.62 35.50 34.58
N SER A 84 -8.44 35.70 35.16
CA SER A 84 -8.27 36.50 36.39
C SER A 84 -8.80 37.94 36.24
N ASN A 85 -8.59 38.56 35.07
CA ASN A 85 -9.09 39.91 34.80
C ASN A 85 -10.60 39.97 34.57
N VAL A 86 -11.20 38.91 34.04
CA VAL A 86 -12.66 38.78 33.89
C VAL A 86 -13.34 38.54 35.23
N ILE A 87 -12.79 37.65 36.06
CA ILE A 87 -13.30 37.33 37.41
C ILE A 87 -13.35 38.58 38.29
N LYS A 88 -12.31 39.43 38.25
CA LYS A 88 -12.29 40.72 38.97
C LYS A 88 -13.47 41.64 38.65
N ARG A 89 -14.10 41.49 37.48
CA ARG A 89 -15.26 42.27 37.04
C ARG A 89 -16.59 41.54 37.23
N LEU A 90 -16.55 40.26 37.58
CA LEU A 90 -17.69 39.41 37.88
C LEU A 90 -17.56 38.81 39.30
N PRO A 91 -17.51 39.64 40.36
CA PRO A 91 -17.22 39.18 41.72
C PRO A 91 -18.27 38.22 42.32
N HIS A 92 -19.41 38.04 41.64
CA HIS A 92 -20.50 37.15 42.04
C HIS A 92 -20.60 35.89 41.17
N VAL A 93 -19.67 35.66 40.25
CA VAL A 93 -19.61 34.47 39.39
C VAL A 93 -18.39 33.65 39.78
N ASP A 94 -18.59 32.36 40.04
CA ASP A 94 -17.51 31.46 40.39
C ASP A 94 -16.51 31.28 39.24
N GLU A 95 -15.23 31.15 39.58
CA GLU A 95 -14.12 31.01 38.64
C GLU A 95 -14.33 29.84 37.68
N SER A 96 -14.83 28.71 38.19
CA SER A 96 -15.13 27.53 37.37
C SER A 96 -16.16 27.80 36.28
N HIS A 97 -17.13 28.67 36.57
CA HIS A 97 -18.19 29.03 35.63
C HIS A 97 -17.69 30.01 34.56
N VAL A 98 -16.75 30.91 34.93
CA VAL A 98 -16.08 31.80 33.98
C VAL A 98 -15.15 31.02 33.06
N GLU A 99 -14.39 30.07 33.59
CA GLU A 99 -13.55 29.14 32.82
C GLU A 99 -14.39 28.35 31.81
N GLU A 100 -15.53 27.79 32.22
CA GLU A 100 -16.42 27.03 31.34
C GLU A 100 -16.96 27.90 30.18
N ILE A 101 -17.42 29.11 30.48
CA ILE A 101 -17.93 30.06 29.46
C ILE A 101 -16.84 30.44 28.45
N LEU A 102 -15.60 30.60 28.93
CA LEU A 102 -14.45 30.97 28.11
C LEU A 102 -13.80 29.78 27.38
N GLY A 103 -14.21 28.54 27.69
CA GLY A 103 -13.66 27.32 27.09
C GLY A 103 -12.35 26.84 27.72
N ASN A 104 -12.22 27.02 29.03
CA ASN A 104 -11.08 26.69 29.90
C ASN A 104 -9.72 27.22 29.42
N PRO A 105 -9.59 28.53 29.14
CA PRO A 105 -8.36 29.10 28.59
C PRO A 105 -7.15 28.95 29.52
N SER A 106 -7.33 28.90 30.84
CA SER A 106 -6.23 28.78 31.81
C SER A 106 -5.51 27.43 31.77
N ASN A 107 -6.18 26.40 31.24
CA ASN A 107 -5.60 25.07 31.04
C ASN A 107 -4.94 24.90 29.67
N LYS A 108 -4.84 25.98 28.89
CA LYS A 108 -4.32 25.95 27.52
C LYS A 108 -3.12 26.86 27.40
N SER A 109 -2.02 26.34 26.87
CA SER A 109 -0.87 27.14 26.48
C SER A 109 -1.25 28.13 25.39
N PHE A 110 -0.49 29.22 25.29
CA PHE A 110 -0.69 30.22 24.22
C PHE A 110 -0.67 29.59 22.82
N LEU A 111 0.14 28.54 22.60
CA LEU A 111 0.20 27.81 21.34
C LEU A 111 -1.07 26.97 21.07
N GLU A 112 -1.69 26.41 22.11
CA GLU A 112 -2.95 25.65 22.04
C GLU A 112 -4.15 26.56 21.74
N ILE A 113 -4.21 27.72 22.40
CA ILE A 113 -5.21 28.76 22.12
C ILE A 113 -5.08 29.24 20.66
N LEU A 114 -3.84 29.40 20.18
CA LEU A 114 -3.60 29.75 18.79
C LEU A 114 -4.03 28.62 17.84
N THR A 115 -3.65 27.37 18.10
CA THR A 115 -3.93 26.20 17.22
C THR A 115 -5.40 25.85 17.08
N GLU A 116 -6.21 25.97 18.14
CA GLU A 116 -7.67 25.80 18.06
C GLU A 116 -8.34 26.86 17.18
N GLY A 117 -7.84 28.10 17.19
CA GLY A 117 -8.31 29.19 16.34
C GLY A 117 -8.07 28.97 14.84
N PHE A 118 -7.19 28.04 14.45
CA PHE A 118 -6.95 27.73 13.04
C PHE A 118 -8.06 26.87 12.41
N GLY A 119 -9.02 26.33 13.16
CA GLY A 119 -9.90 25.28 12.62
C GLY A 119 -9.10 24.08 12.09
N ILE A 120 -7.82 23.97 12.49
CA ILE A 120 -7.10 22.72 12.55
C ILE A 120 -7.84 21.97 13.65
N ASN A 121 -8.96 21.32 13.27
CA ASN A 121 -9.25 20.01 13.83
C ASN A 121 -7.88 19.37 13.91
N LYS A 122 -7.41 19.02 15.13
CA LYS A 122 -6.40 17.98 15.29
C LYS A 122 -6.75 16.99 14.20
N SER A 123 -5.94 16.93 13.15
CA SER A 123 -6.14 15.99 12.06
C SER A 123 -6.11 14.68 12.80
N LYS A 124 -7.31 14.13 13.16
CA LYS A 124 -7.54 13.27 14.34
C LYS A 124 -6.22 12.64 14.62
N GLU A 125 -5.46 13.16 15.60
CA GLU A 125 -4.13 12.61 15.81
C GLU A 125 -4.42 11.14 15.94
N LYS A 126 -4.00 10.33 14.95
CA LYS A 126 -4.38 8.92 14.84
C LYS A 126 -3.52 8.24 15.88
N THR A 127 -3.71 8.66 17.12
CA THR A 127 -3.10 8.15 18.31
C THR A 127 -3.75 6.81 18.44
N TYR A 128 -3.03 5.80 17.97
CA TYR A 128 -3.13 4.50 18.57
C TYR A 128 -3.13 4.75 20.07
N THR A 129 -4.09 4.16 20.76
CA THR A 129 -3.92 3.92 22.18
C THR A 129 -2.77 2.90 22.27
N VAL A 130 -1.53 3.39 22.18
CA VAL A 130 -0.34 2.60 22.42
C VAL A 130 -0.50 2.13 23.85
N LEU A 131 -0.58 0.81 24.04
CA LEU A 131 -0.49 0.23 25.37
C LEU A 131 0.85 0.71 25.96
N GLY A 132 0.79 1.51 27.02
CA GLY A 132 1.98 2.06 27.67
C GLY A 132 3.01 0.97 27.95
N ASN A 133 4.29 1.25 27.66
CA ASN A 133 5.46 0.41 27.97
C ASN A 133 5.42 -1.09 27.57
N GLY A 134 4.57 -1.52 26.64
CA GLY A 134 4.38 -2.95 26.30
C GLY A 134 4.35 -3.33 24.81
N GLY A 135 4.76 -2.44 23.90
CA GLY A 135 4.84 -2.73 22.46
C GLY A 135 5.93 -3.76 22.09
N PHE A 136 5.90 -4.27 20.86
CA PHE A 136 6.93 -5.18 20.38
C PHE A 136 8.28 -4.46 20.38
N LYS A 137 9.29 -5.11 20.97
CA LYS A 137 10.68 -4.67 20.92
C LYS A 137 11.35 -5.24 19.69
N ARG A 138 11.03 -6.49 19.32
CA ARG A 138 11.63 -7.18 18.19
C ARG A 138 10.66 -8.04 17.41
N ILE A 139 10.67 -7.89 16.09
CA ILE A 139 9.88 -8.69 15.15
C ILE A 139 10.81 -9.50 14.26
N LEU A 140 10.58 -10.82 14.20
CA LEU A 140 11.21 -11.69 13.20
C LEU A 140 10.38 -11.70 11.92
N ILE A 141 10.97 -11.25 10.82
CA ILE A 141 10.44 -11.39 9.47
C ILE A 141 10.75 -12.80 8.96
N ALA A 142 9.72 -13.64 8.87
CA ALA A 142 9.81 -15.01 8.34
C ALA A 142 9.58 -15.04 6.82
N ASN A 143 10.31 -14.21 6.08
CA ASN A 143 10.20 -14.06 4.63
C ASN A 143 11.52 -13.51 4.04
N ARG A 144 11.55 -13.31 2.71
CA ARG A 144 12.69 -12.81 1.93
C ARG A 144 12.28 -11.70 0.98
N GLY A 145 13.22 -11.23 0.16
CA GLY A 145 12.94 -10.36 -0.99
C GLY A 145 12.33 -9.00 -0.61
N GLU A 146 11.49 -8.45 -1.51
CA GLU A 146 10.92 -7.11 -1.37
C GLU A 146 10.05 -6.98 -0.11
N ILE A 147 9.20 -7.98 0.17
CA ILE A 147 8.28 -7.95 1.31
C ILE A 147 9.02 -7.94 2.65
N ALA A 148 10.15 -8.66 2.74
CA ALA A 148 10.96 -8.61 3.94
C ALA A 148 11.52 -7.20 4.17
N LEU A 149 12.02 -6.54 3.11
CA LEU A 149 12.50 -5.18 3.19
C LEU A 149 11.38 -4.16 3.50
N ARG A 150 10.18 -4.38 2.94
CA ARG A 150 8.98 -3.58 3.23
C ARG A 150 8.60 -3.63 4.72
N ILE A 151 8.69 -4.80 5.35
CA ILE A 151 8.42 -4.99 6.77
C ILE A 151 9.54 -4.39 7.62
N ILE A 152 10.81 -4.59 7.26
CA ILE A 152 11.96 -3.96 7.95
C ILE A 152 11.80 -2.44 8.02
N ARG A 153 11.39 -1.81 6.91
CA ARG A 153 11.11 -0.36 6.86
C ARG A 153 9.98 0.04 7.82
N ALA A 154 8.87 -0.72 7.84
CA ALA A 154 7.78 -0.47 8.79
C ALA A 154 8.22 -0.58 10.25
N CYS A 155 9.00 -1.62 10.59
CA CYS A 155 9.56 -1.80 11.93
C CYS A 155 10.43 -0.60 12.33
N ARG A 156 11.34 -0.17 11.44
CA ARG A 156 12.21 0.99 11.69
C ARG A 156 11.42 2.27 11.96
N GLU A 157 10.39 2.53 11.16
CA GLU A 157 9.53 3.71 11.34
C GLU A 157 8.68 3.65 12.63
N LEU A 158 8.43 2.44 13.15
CA LEU A 158 7.78 2.20 14.44
C LEU A 158 8.77 2.08 15.61
N ASN A 159 10.07 2.26 15.35
CA ASN A 159 11.14 2.07 16.33
C ASN A 159 11.16 0.66 16.97
N ILE A 160 10.92 -0.36 16.14
CA ILE A 160 10.94 -1.79 16.50
C ILE A 160 12.16 -2.44 15.85
N GLU A 161 12.91 -3.22 16.62
CA GLU A 161 14.07 -3.96 16.12
C GLU A 161 13.62 -5.05 15.14
N SER A 162 14.20 -5.03 13.95
CA SER A 162 13.90 -5.98 12.88
C SER A 162 14.90 -7.12 12.85
N ALA A 163 14.39 -8.36 12.87
CA ALA A 163 15.18 -9.56 12.67
C ALA A 163 14.73 -10.27 11.38
N VAL A 164 15.64 -10.73 10.53
CA VAL A 164 15.27 -11.44 9.29
C VAL A 164 15.92 -12.82 9.22
N ILE A 165 15.22 -13.80 8.65
CA ILE A 165 15.81 -15.10 8.30
C ILE A 165 16.32 -15.07 6.86
N TYR A 166 17.41 -15.77 6.57
CA TYR A 166 17.94 -15.89 5.21
C TYR A 166 18.49 -17.29 4.92
N SER A 167 18.40 -17.75 3.68
CA SER A 167 19.19 -18.91 3.23
C SER A 167 20.62 -18.48 2.88
N GLU A 168 21.59 -19.39 2.97
CA GLU A 168 23.01 -19.10 2.67
C GLU A 168 23.22 -18.45 1.30
N ASP A 169 22.41 -18.84 0.31
CA ASP A 169 22.42 -18.29 -1.05
C ASP A 169 22.06 -16.79 -1.11
N GLU A 170 21.47 -16.24 -0.05
CA GLU A 170 20.94 -14.87 0.04
C GLU A 170 21.60 -14.03 1.15
N LYS A 171 22.74 -14.49 1.69
CA LYS A 171 23.46 -13.83 2.79
C LYS A 171 23.77 -12.35 2.52
N ASP A 172 23.94 -11.98 1.25
CA ASP A 172 24.30 -10.62 0.82
C ASP A 172 23.10 -9.80 0.34
N SER A 173 21.87 -10.31 0.51
CA SER A 173 20.65 -9.63 0.08
C SER A 173 20.35 -8.36 0.90
N LEU A 174 19.59 -7.43 0.33
CA LEU A 174 19.25 -6.18 1.01
C LEU A 174 18.49 -6.37 2.33
N PRO A 175 17.50 -7.28 2.46
CA PRO A 175 16.86 -7.54 3.75
C PRO A 175 17.86 -7.91 4.84
N VAL A 176 18.88 -8.73 4.52
CA VAL A 176 19.93 -9.12 5.48
C VAL A 176 20.78 -7.91 5.89
N LYS A 177 21.17 -7.08 4.91
CA LYS A 177 21.99 -5.88 5.16
C LYS A 177 21.28 -4.78 5.94
N PHE A 178 19.95 -4.68 5.79
CA PHE A 178 19.17 -3.61 6.40
C PHE A 178 18.42 -4.02 7.67
N ALA A 179 18.29 -5.30 7.99
CA ALA A 179 17.72 -5.72 9.26
C ALA A 179 18.71 -5.44 10.41
N ASP A 180 18.20 -5.18 11.60
CA ASP A 180 19.03 -5.00 12.80
C ASP A 180 19.67 -6.32 13.24
N ARG A 181 18.99 -7.44 12.94
CA ARG A 181 19.51 -8.80 13.12
C ARG A 181 19.20 -9.68 11.91
N SER A 182 20.11 -10.62 11.64
CA SER A 182 19.91 -11.62 10.60
C SER A 182 20.28 -13.01 11.09
N TYR A 183 19.49 -14.02 10.76
CA TYR A 183 19.70 -15.40 11.17
C TYR A 183 19.70 -16.33 9.96
N SER A 184 20.77 -17.11 9.79
CA SER A 184 20.78 -18.13 8.75
C SER A 184 19.77 -19.22 9.07
N ILE A 185 18.98 -19.57 8.05
CA ILE A 185 18.10 -20.73 8.04
C ILE A 185 18.70 -21.90 7.27
N GLY A 186 19.91 -21.75 6.73
CA GLY A 186 20.60 -22.77 5.93
C GLY A 186 20.07 -22.82 4.50
N LYS A 187 19.54 -23.98 4.08
CA LYS A 187 19.08 -24.19 2.69
C LYS A 187 17.74 -23.48 2.41
N PRO A 188 17.50 -23.02 1.17
CA PRO A 188 16.24 -22.36 0.75
C PRO A 188 14.95 -23.05 1.18
N LYS A 189 14.88 -24.39 1.10
CA LYS A 189 13.68 -25.15 1.51
C LYS A 189 13.27 -24.90 2.97
N ASN A 190 14.17 -24.43 3.82
CA ASN A 190 13.93 -24.21 5.24
C ASN A 190 13.11 -22.94 5.53
N TYR A 191 12.81 -22.08 4.54
CA TYR A 191 11.75 -21.06 4.68
C TYR A 191 10.37 -21.69 4.97
N LEU A 192 10.21 -23.00 4.77
CA LEU A 192 9.01 -23.77 5.12
C LEU A 192 9.15 -24.58 6.42
N ASP A 193 10.29 -24.48 7.12
CA ASP A 193 10.55 -25.20 8.37
C ASP A 193 10.05 -24.41 9.59
N ILE A 194 8.81 -24.72 9.98
CA ILE A 194 8.13 -24.11 11.13
C ILE A 194 8.96 -24.21 12.40
N GLN A 195 9.55 -25.37 12.70
CA GLN A 195 10.24 -25.57 13.97
C GLN A 195 11.52 -24.75 14.02
N LYS A 196 12.25 -24.70 12.91
CA LYS A 196 13.48 -23.92 12.80
C LYS A 196 13.22 -22.43 12.94
N ILE A 197 12.21 -21.90 12.25
CA ILE A 197 11.85 -20.47 12.31
C ILE A 197 11.46 -20.06 13.73
N VAL A 198 10.62 -20.86 14.40
CA VAL A 198 10.17 -20.56 15.77
C VAL A 198 11.32 -20.68 16.77
N ASN A 199 12.25 -21.62 16.58
CA ASN A 199 13.44 -21.73 17.42
C ASN A 199 14.34 -20.49 17.27
N ILE A 200 14.56 -20.02 16.04
CA ILE A 200 15.29 -18.78 15.76
C ILE A 200 14.61 -17.59 16.45
N ALA A 201 13.30 -17.45 16.32
CA ALA A 201 12.55 -16.38 16.98
C ALA A 201 12.73 -16.39 18.51
N LYS A 202 12.72 -17.58 19.15
CA LYS A 202 12.97 -17.71 20.59
C LYS A 202 14.39 -17.35 20.99
N GLN A 203 15.38 -17.88 20.28
CA GLN A 203 16.79 -17.60 20.54
C GLN A 203 17.11 -16.12 20.35
N GLY A 204 16.49 -15.51 19.33
CA GLY A 204 16.53 -14.09 19.08
C GLY A 204 15.54 -13.28 19.89
N SER A 205 14.95 -13.80 20.98
CA SER A 205 14.01 -13.10 21.87
C SER A 205 13.01 -12.19 21.14
N CYS A 206 12.43 -12.68 20.05
CA CYS A 206 11.46 -11.93 19.25
C CYS A 206 10.08 -12.02 19.89
N ASP A 207 9.40 -10.89 20.01
CA ASP A 207 8.04 -10.81 20.56
C ASP A 207 7.01 -11.33 19.55
N ALA A 208 7.28 -11.10 18.27
CA ALA A 208 6.37 -11.45 17.20
C ALA A 208 7.10 -11.94 15.94
N ILE A 209 6.35 -12.64 15.08
CA ILE A 209 6.77 -13.05 13.74
C ILE A 209 5.84 -12.43 12.70
N HIS A 210 6.42 -11.71 11.73
CA HIS A 210 5.72 -11.27 10.53
C HIS A 210 5.98 -12.25 9.38
N PRO A 211 4.97 -12.95 8.85
CA PRO A 211 5.19 -13.95 7.81
C PRO A 211 5.23 -13.35 6.39
N GLY A 212 4.84 -12.10 6.20
CA GLY A 212 4.73 -11.48 4.87
C GLY A 212 3.65 -12.15 4.03
N TYR A 213 3.95 -12.47 2.78
CA TYR A 213 3.09 -13.24 1.89
C TYR A 213 3.81 -14.49 1.34
N GLY A 214 3.05 -15.47 0.86
CA GLY A 214 3.63 -16.75 0.43
C GLY A 214 4.21 -17.55 1.61
N PHE A 215 5.08 -18.52 1.32
CA PHE A 215 5.70 -19.42 2.31
C PHE A 215 4.70 -19.95 3.36
N LEU A 216 4.84 -19.51 4.62
CA LEU A 216 4.04 -19.96 5.75
C LEU A 216 2.96 -18.94 6.18
N ALA A 217 2.76 -17.84 5.44
CA ALA A 217 1.83 -16.77 5.81
C ALA A 217 0.38 -17.21 5.98
N GLU A 218 -0.05 -18.24 5.25
CA GLU A 218 -1.38 -18.83 5.36
C GLU A 218 -1.33 -20.26 5.93
N ASN A 219 -0.25 -20.61 6.65
CA ASN A 219 -0.11 -21.94 7.25
C ASN A 219 -0.67 -21.97 8.68
N PRO A 220 -1.80 -22.65 8.93
CA PRO A 220 -2.42 -22.65 10.26
C PRO A 220 -1.57 -23.37 11.31
N LYS A 221 -0.72 -24.32 10.91
CA LYS A 221 0.20 -24.99 11.83
C LYS A 221 1.28 -24.03 12.31
N PHE A 222 1.78 -23.17 11.43
CA PHE A 222 2.80 -22.17 11.80
C PHE A 222 2.27 -21.19 12.84
N ALA A 223 1.11 -20.57 12.57
CA ALA A 223 0.44 -19.69 13.53
C ALA A 223 0.17 -20.41 14.87
N LYS A 224 -0.29 -21.67 14.83
CA LYS A 224 -0.54 -22.47 16.04
C LYS A 224 0.72 -22.73 16.87
N VAL A 225 1.87 -22.96 16.22
CA VAL A 225 3.13 -23.15 16.93
C VAL A 225 3.59 -21.83 17.55
N CYS A 226 3.44 -20.69 16.86
CA CYS A 226 3.72 -19.36 17.42
C CYS A 226 2.88 -19.11 18.69
N GLU A 227 1.55 -19.32 18.60
CA GLU A 227 0.60 -19.21 19.72
C GLU A 227 1.06 -20.06 20.94
N LYS A 228 1.38 -21.35 20.71
CA LYS A 228 1.84 -22.27 21.77
C LYS A 228 3.18 -21.87 22.39
N LYS A 229 3.99 -21.13 21.66
CA LYS A 229 5.36 -20.78 22.07
C LYS A 229 5.46 -19.38 22.66
N GLY A 230 4.36 -18.64 22.73
CA GLY A 230 4.28 -17.29 23.30
C GLY A 230 4.84 -16.22 22.38
N ILE A 231 4.87 -16.46 21.06
CA ILE A 231 5.31 -15.49 20.05
C ILE A 231 4.08 -15.04 19.27
N LYS A 232 3.82 -13.73 19.19
CA LYS A 232 2.65 -13.23 18.45
C LYS A 232 2.86 -13.45 16.95
N PHE A 233 1.92 -14.13 16.32
CA PHE A 233 1.85 -14.20 14.86
C PHE A 233 1.19 -12.91 14.35
N ILE A 234 1.88 -12.14 13.51
CA ILE A 234 1.33 -10.91 12.91
C ILE A 234 0.47 -11.30 11.71
N GLY A 235 -0.80 -11.56 12.01
CA GLY A 235 -1.81 -12.08 11.10
C GLY A 235 -2.97 -12.69 11.89
N PRO A 236 -3.94 -13.30 11.20
CA PRO A 236 -5.09 -13.93 11.85
C PRO A 236 -4.68 -15.18 12.66
N SER A 237 -5.54 -15.57 13.60
CA SER A 237 -5.31 -16.76 14.44
C SER A 237 -5.22 -18.06 13.63
N SER A 238 -4.58 -19.08 14.19
CA SER A 238 -4.46 -20.40 13.58
C SER A 238 -5.81 -21.03 13.22
N LYS A 239 -6.84 -20.77 14.03
CA LYS A 239 -8.22 -21.22 13.80
C LYS A 239 -8.84 -20.52 12.59
N MET A 240 -8.62 -19.20 12.45
CA MET A 240 -9.15 -18.41 11.33
C MET A 240 -8.49 -18.81 10.01
N ILE A 241 -7.15 -18.93 10.00
CA ILE A 241 -6.41 -19.38 8.81
C ILE A 241 -6.93 -20.76 8.36
N LYS A 242 -7.12 -21.69 9.30
CA LYS A 242 -7.65 -23.02 8.98
C LYS A 242 -9.07 -22.95 8.41
N LYS A 243 -9.96 -22.15 9.01
CA LYS A 243 -11.36 -22.02 8.60
C LYS A 243 -11.49 -21.38 7.21
N LEU A 244 -10.66 -20.37 6.90
CA LEU A 244 -10.74 -19.62 5.65
C LEU A 244 -9.91 -20.24 4.51
N GLY A 245 -8.87 -21.01 4.85
CA GLY A 245 -8.16 -21.84 3.87
C GLY A 245 -9.00 -23.03 3.37
N ASP A 246 -10.02 -23.43 4.12
CA ASP A 246 -11.01 -24.40 3.65
C ASP A 246 -12.05 -23.68 2.77
N LYS A 247 -11.97 -23.89 1.46
CA LYS A 247 -12.85 -23.25 0.47
C LYS A 247 -14.34 -23.58 0.70
N VAL A 248 -14.67 -24.72 1.30
CA VAL A 248 -16.07 -25.10 1.60
C VAL A 248 -16.57 -24.31 2.81
N GLU A 249 -15.80 -24.27 3.89
CA GLU A 249 -16.16 -23.52 5.08
C GLU A 249 -16.18 -22.00 4.83
N ALA A 250 -15.25 -21.50 4.00
CA ALA A 250 -15.26 -20.12 3.53
C ALA A 250 -16.56 -19.80 2.76
N LYS A 251 -16.94 -20.61 1.74
CA LYS A 251 -18.20 -20.40 1.01
C LYS A 251 -19.43 -20.47 1.92
N LYS A 252 -19.48 -21.40 2.87
CA LYS A 252 -20.58 -21.47 3.85
C LYS A 252 -20.66 -20.22 4.72
N ALA A 253 -19.52 -19.67 5.14
CA ALA A 253 -19.47 -18.44 5.92
C ALA A 253 -19.98 -17.23 5.09
N MET A 254 -19.62 -17.17 3.81
CA MET A 254 -20.09 -16.13 2.88
C MET A 254 -21.60 -16.21 2.64
N LEU A 255 -22.12 -17.41 2.37
CA LEU A 255 -23.56 -17.65 2.19
C LEU A 255 -24.38 -17.25 3.43
N LYS A 256 -23.90 -17.59 4.63
CA LYS A 256 -24.54 -17.17 5.89
C LYS A 256 -24.55 -15.65 6.09
N SER A 257 -23.68 -14.94 5.39
CA SER A 257 -23.55 -13.48 5.43
C SER A 257 -24.22 -12.80 4.23
N ASN A 258 -25.06 -13.53 3.47
CA ASN A 258 -25.72 -13.07 2.25
C ASN A 258 -24.76 -12.55 1.16
N ILE A 259 -23.54 -13.09 1.10
CA ILE A 259 -22.57 -12.76 0.06
C ILE A 259 -22.69 -13.79 -1.06
N PRO A 260 -22.94 -13.36 -2.31
CA PRO A 260 -23.05 -14.29 -3.42
C PRO A 260 -21.75 -15.09 -3.59
N VAL A 261 -21.86 -16.39 -3.79
CA VAL A 261 -20.75 -17.28 -4.15
C VAL A 261 -21.03 -17.87 -5.53
N ILE A 262 -19.99 -18.29 -6.25
CA ILE A 262 -20.19 -18.97 -7.54
C ILE A 262 -21.02 -20.25 -7.31
N GLU A 263 -22.18 -20.29 -7.96
CA GLU A 263 -23.07 -21.44 -7.94
C GLU A 263 -22.38 -22.68 -8.49
N GLY A 264 -22.60 -23.82 -7.85
CA GLY A 264 -21.92 -25.05 -8.22
C GLY A 264 -22.10 -26.15 -7.19
N ILE A 265 -21.64 -27.34 -7.55
CA ILE A 265 -21.36 -28.39 -6.58
C ILE A 265 -19.88 -28.68 -6.62
N ARG A 266 -19.28 -28.95 -5.45
CA ARG A 266 -17.93 -29.49 -5.34
C ARG A 266 -17.90 -30.98 -5.02
N GLU A 267 -19.08 -31.55 -4.78
CA GLU A 267 -19.23 -33.00 -4.72
C GLU A 267 -18.95 -33.60 -6.09
N ASP A 268 -18.29 -34.74 -6.04
CA ASP A 268 -17.94 -35.49 -7.24
C ASP A 268 -19.18 -35.86 -8.04
N LEU A 269 -19.12 -35.56 -9.32
CA LEU A 269 -20.16 -35.92 -10.27
C LEU A 269 -20.22 -37.44 -10.45
N ARG A 270 -21.20 -38.03 -9.78
CA ARG A 270 -21.54 -39.47 -9.84
C ARG A 270 -21.74 -40.02 -11.26
N SER A 271 -22.21 -39.20 -12.21
CA SER A 271 -22.40 -39.60 -13.62
C SER A 271 -22.61 -38.40 -14.54
N LYS A 272 -22.52 -38.61 -15.86
CA LYS A 272 -22.92 -37.61 -16.88
C LYS A 272 -24.38 -37.16 -16.75
N LYS A 273 -25.29 -38.05 -16.32
CA LYS A 273 -26.69 -37.67 -16.01
C LYS A 273 -26.79 -36.78 -14.77
N HIS A 274 -25.93 -37.00 -13.77
CA HIS A 274 -25.83 -36.10 -12.61
C HIS A 274 -25.32 -34.72 -13.04
N ALA A 275 -24.30 -34.68 -13.92
CA ALA A 275 -23.75 -33.45 -14.49
C ALA A 275 -24.82 -32.60 -15.19
N LEU A 276 -25.66 -33.22 -16.04
CA LEU A 276 -26.76 -32.55 -16.72
C LEU A 276 -27.78 -31.94 -15.74
N ARG A 277 -28.22 -32.69 -14.72
CA ARG A 277 -29.19 -32.17 -13.73
C ARG A 277 -28.64 -30.95 -12.98
N VAL A 278 -27.37 -31.00 -12.62
CA VAL A 278 -26.68 -29.92 -11.90
C VAL A 278 -26.52 -28.70 -12.81
N ALA A 279 -26.10 -28.90 -14.06
CA ALA A 279 -25.96 -27.82 -15.04
C ALA A 279 -27.29 -27.13 -15.33
N LYS A 280 -28.40 -27.87 -15.45
CA LYS A 280 -29.76 -27.30 -15.58
C LYS A 280 -30.15 -26.41 -14.42
N ARG A 281 -29.79 -26.81 -13.18
CA ARG A 281 -30.09 -26.04 -11.98
C ARG A 281 -29.29 -24.73 -11.92
N ILE A 282 -28.02 -24.75 -12.33
CA ILE A 282 -27.12 -23.57 -12.34
C ILE A 282 -27.41 -22.65 -13.53
N GLY A 283 -27.87 -23.22 -14.65
CA GLY A 283 -28.06 -22.54 -15.92
C GLY A 283 -26.75 -22.33 -16.70
N TRP A 284 -26.85 -22.30 -18.02
CA TRP A 284 -25.71 -22.16 -18.93
C TRP A 284 -25.12 -20.73 -18.95
N PRO A 285 -23.84 -20.55 -19.32
CA PRO A 285 -22.81 -21.58 -19.46
C PRO A 285 -22.31 -22.10 -18.09
N VAL A 286 -21.80 -23.33 -18.07
CA VAL A 286 -21.16 -23.95 -16.89
C VAL A 286 -19.76 -24.44 -17.22
N ILE A 287 -18.94 -24.66 -16.19
CA ILE A 287 -17.60 -25.23 -16.34
C ILE A 287 -17.48 -26.52 -15.51
N LEU A 288 -17.10 -27.60 -16.19
CA LEU A 288 -16.63 -28.84 -15.58
C LEU A 288 -15.18 -28.65 -15.16
N LYS A 289 -14.82 -29.03 -13.94
CA LYS A 289 -13.45 -28.93 -13.42
C LYS A 289 -13.06 -30.24 -12.72
N ALA A 290 -11.80 -30.65 -12.85
CA ALA A 290 -11.27 -31.79 -12.12
C ALA A 290 -11.12 -31.50 -10.62
N SER A 291 -11.60 -32.40 -9.75
CA SER A 291 -11.55 -32.24 -8.29
C SER A 291 -10.11 -32.19 -7.75
N ALA A 292 -9.18 -32.89 -8.41
CA ALA A 292 -7.76 -32.92 -8.07
C ALA A 292 -6.89 -31.98 -8.96
N GLY A 293 -7.50 -31.18 -9.83
CA GLY A 293 -6.81 -30.46 -10.89
C GLY A 293 -6.35 -29.04 -10.54
N GLY A 294 -5.33 -28.58 -11.27
CA GLY A 294 -4.82 -27.20 -11.27
C GLY A 294 -4.14 -26.85 -12.60
N GLY A 295 -4.04 -25.56 -12.92
CA GLY A 295 -3.27 -25.07 -14.08
C GLY A 295 -3.91 -25.30 -15.46
N GLY A 296 -5.24 -25.23 -15.59
CA GLY A 296 -5.90 -25.32 -16.91
C GLY A 296 -6.36 -26.72 -17.32
N LYS A 297 -5.77 -27.77 -16.76
CA LYS A 297 -6.00 -29.17 -17.17
C LYS A 297 -7.25 -29.76 -16.52
N GLY A 298 -8.05 -30.50 -17.30
CA GLY A 298 -9.28 -31.13 -16.86
C GLY A 298 -10.44 -30.15 -16.65
N MET A 299 -10.44 -29.04 -17.39
CA MET A 299 -11.55 -28.07 -17.40
C MET A 299 -12.26 -28.03 -18.76
N ARG A 300 -13.59 -28.01 -18.77
CA ARG A 300 -14.41 -27.89 -19.98
C ARG A 300 -15.56 -26.93 -19.77
N ILE A 301 -15.63 -25.91 -20.62
CA ILE A 301 -16.75 -24.98 -20.65
C ILE A 301 -17.86 -25.63 -21.49
N VAL A 302 -19.08 -25.59 -20.96
CA VAL A 302 -20.27 -26.14 -21.60
C VAL A 302 -21.28 -25.01 -21.73
N VAL A 303 -21.55 -24.60 -22.97
CA VAL A 303 -22.37 -23.42 -23.27
C VAL A 303 -23.83 -23.76 -23.53
N LYS A 304 -24.12 -25.02 -23.87
CA LYS A 304 -25.46 -25.53 -24.19
C LYS A 304 -25.61 -26.97 -23.74
N GLU A 305 -26.85 -27.42 -23.62
CA GLU A 305 -27.20 -28.71 -23.01
C GLU A 305 -26.62 -29.91 -23.74
N GLU A 306 -26.56 -29.84 -25.06
CA GLU A 306 -26.19 -30.96 -25.93
C GLU A 306 -24.73 -31.38 -25.72
N ASP A 307 -23.88 -30.45 -25.28
CA ASP A 307 -22.43 -30.65 -25.19
C ASP A 307 -21.99 -31.28 -23.85
N ILE A 308 -22.88 -31.38 -22.85
CA ILE A 308 -22.49 -31.74 -21.48
C ILE A 308 -21.97 -33.17 -21.34
N PHE A 309 -22.49 -34.12 -22.12
CA PHE A 309 -22.07 -35.52 -22.03
C PHE A 309 -20.67 -35.72 -22.61
N ASP A 310 -20.41 -35.14 -23.78
CA ASP A 310 -19.09 -35.20 -24.42
C ASP A 310 -18.06 -34.43 -23.60
N ALA A 311 -18.43 -33.26 -23.07
CA ALA A 311 -17.57 -32.48 -22.19
C ALA A 311 -17.22 -33.25 -20.90
N TYR A 312 -18.18 -33.99 -20.32
CA TYR A 312 -17.95 -34.81 -19.13
C TYR A 312 -16.95 -35.94 -19.39
N GLU A 313 -17.13 -36.73 -20.46
CA GLU A 313 -16.23 -37.84 -20.78
C GLU A 313 -14.81 -37.34 -21.10
N ASN A 314 -14.72 -36.26 -21.89
CA ASN A 314 -13.44 -35.66 -22.24
C ASN A 314 -12.71 -35.09 -21.02
N ALA A 315 -13.40 -34.32 -20.17
CA ALA A 315 -12.83 -33.78 -18.94
C ALA A 315 -12.39 -34.89 -17.99
N LYS A 316 -13.18 -35.96 -17.87
CA LYS A 316 -12.88 -37.11 -16.99
C LYS A 316 -11.65 -37.86 -17.47
N LYS A 317 -11.54 -38.13 -18.77
CA LYS A 317 -10.38 -38.78 -19.38
C LYS A 317 -9.11 -37.94 -19.21
N GLU A 318 -9.21 -36.63 -19.43
CA GLU A 318 -8.09 -35.71 -19.20
C GLU A 318 -7.67 -35.68 -17.73
N ALA A 319 -8.62 -35.61 -16.80
CA ALA A 319 -8.36 -35.63 -15.37
C ALA A 319 -7.68 -36.93 -14.92
N LEU A 320 -8.14 -38.08 -15.44
CA LEU A 320 -7.53 -39.38 -15.17
C LEU A 320 -6.09 -39.44 -15.68
N ASN A 321 -5.85 -38.99 -16.91
CA ASN A 321 -4.52 -38.99 -17.52
C ASN A 321 -3.55 -38.01 -16.83
N ALA A 322 -4.05 -36.86 -16.38
CA ALA A 322 -3.22 -35.82 -15.78
C ALA A 322 -2.96 -36.03 -14.29
N PHE A 323 -3.92 -36.60 -13.54
CA PHE A 323 -3.92 -36.60 -12.08
C PHE A 323 -4.14 -37.99 -11.46
N GLY A 324 -4.36 -39.04 -12.26
CA GLY A 324 -4.68 -40.39 -11.77
C GLY A 324 -6.10 -40.55 -11.22
N TYR A 325 -6.85 -39.46 -11.06
CA TYR A 325 -8.22 -39.42 -10.53
C TYR A 325 -9.14 -38.66 -11.49
N GLY A 326 -10.11 -39.37 -12.08
CA GLY A 326 -11.09 -38.81 -13.04
C GLY A 326 -12.27 -38.10 -12.39
N SER A 327 -12.10 -37.55 -11.19
CA SER A 327 -13.19 -36.92 -10.47
C SER A 327 -13.44 -35.49 -10.96
N LEU A 328 -14.70 -35.13 -11.15
CA LEU A 328 -15.14 -33.84 -11.70
C LEU A 328 -16.21 -33.18 -10.83
N TYR A 329 -16.27 -31.86 -10.88
CA TYR A 329 -17.32 -31.03 -10.29
C TYR A 329 -17.77 -29.92 -11.27
N ILE A 330 -18.90 -29.25 -10.99
CA ILE A 330 -19.47 -28.19 -11.86
C ILE A 330 -19.62 -26.89 -11.08
N GLU A 331 -19.20 -25.79 -11.69
CA GLU A 331 -19.51 -24.42 -11.26
C GLU A 331 -20.11 -23.62 -12.43
N LYS A 332 -20.80 -22.52 -12.11
CA LYS A 332 -21.19 -21.52 -13.10
C LYS A 332 -19.95 -21.01 -13.81
N TYR A 333 -20.00 -20.95 -15.14
CA TYR A 333 -18.93 -20.31 -15.90
C TYR A 333 -19.24 -18.81 -15.99
N LEU A 334 -18.31 -17.99 -15.50
CA LEU A 334 -18.35 -16.55 -15.68
C LEU A 334 -17.50 -16.24 -16.91
N GLU A 335 -18.11 -15.66 -17.92
CA GLU A 335 -17.41 -15.30 -19.16
C GLU A 335 -16.68 -13.97 -18.97
N GLU A 336 -15.36 -13.99 -19.20
CA GLU A 336 -14.48 -12.82 -19.14
C GLU A 336 -14.70 -11.93 -17.89
N PRO A 337 -14.70 -12.50 -16.67
CA PRO A 337 -14.96 -11.70 -15.48
C PRO A 337 -13.80 -10.76 -15.19
N HIS A 338 -14.10 -9.67 -14.47
CA HIS A 338 -13.09 -8.89 -13.77
C HIS A 338 -12.74 -9.58 -12.46
N HIS A 339 -11.46 -9.60 -12.10
CA HIS A 339 -11.01 -10.03 -10.78
C HIS A 339 -10.90 -8.80 -9.90
N ILE A 340 -11.85 -8.64 -8.99
CA ILE A 340 -11.96 -7.49 -8.09
C ILE A 340 -11.73 -7.95 -6.67
N GLU A 341 -10.91 -7.25 -5.91
CA GLU A 341 -10.62 -7.62 -4.54
C GLU A 341 -10.66 -6.44 -3.58
N PHE A 342 -11.22 -6.66 -2.39
CA PHE A 342 -11.37 -5.63 -1.37
C PHE A 342 -10.37 -5.84 -0.25
N GLN A 343 -9.59 -4.79 0.02
CA GLN A 343 -8.68 -4.77 1.15
C GLN A 343 -9.45 -4.53 2.44
N VAL A 344 -9.23 -5.37 3.45
CA VAL A 344 -9.85 -5.21 4.77
C VAL A 344 -8.81 -5.14 5.88
N LEU A 345 -9.15 -4.39 6.92
CA LEU A 345 -8.43 -4.36 8.21
C LEU A 345 -9.44 -4.59 9.33
N ALA A 346 -9.09 -5.45 10.28
CA ALA A 346 -9.93 -5.77 11.43
C ALA A 346 -9.11 -5.84 12.71
N ASP A 347 -9.61 -5.25 13.81
CA ASP A 347 -9.01 -5.40 15.13
C ASP A 347 -9.74 -6.45 15.99
N LYS A 348 -9.12 -6.81 17.12
CA LYS A 348 -9.70 -7.73 18.11
C LYS A 348 -10.92 -7.19 18.84
N TYR A 349 -11.29 -5.93 18.63
CA TYR A 349 -12.42 -5.25 19.28
C TYR A 349 -13.68 -5.26 18.40
N GLY A 350 -13.63 -5.92 17.23
CA GLY A 350 -14.75 -6.02 16.30
C GLY A 350 -14.86 -4.84 15.33
N ASN A 351 -13.90 -3.91 15.33
CA ASN A 351 -13.86 -2.86 14.32
C ASN A 351 -13.32 -3.45 13.02
N VAL A 352 -14.02 -3.18 11.92
CA VAL A 352 -13.65 -3.65 10.58
C VAL A 352 -13.87 -2.50 9.59
N ILE A 353 -12.87 -2.26 8.76
CA ILE A 353 -12.92 -1.28 7.66
C ILE A 353 -12.43 -1.93 6.36
N HIS A 354 -12.85 -1.39 5.22
CA HIS A 354 -12.22 -1.64 3.93
C HIS A 354 -11.41 -0.42 3.46
N LEU A 355 -10.31 -0.67 2.75
CA LEU A 355 -9.43 0.35 2.17
C LEU A 355 -9.70 0.56 0.66
N GLY A 356 -10.92 0.23 0.22
CA GLY A 356 -11.29 0.18 -1.19
C GLY A 356 -10.89 -1.12 -1.88
N GLU A 357 -10.99 -1.12 -3.20
CA GLU A 357 -10.75 -2.26 -4.06
C GLU A 357 -9.50 -2.14 -4.92
N ARG A 358 -9.09 -3.28 -5.48
CA ARG A 358 -8.14 -3.39 -6.58
C ARG A 358 -8.74 -4.18 -7.73
N ASP A 359 -8.40 -3.77 -8.96
CA ASP A 359 -8.59 -4.57 -10.16
C ASP A 359 -7.32 -5.36 -10.45
N CYS A 360 -7.43 -6.68 -10.43
CA CYS A 360 -6.32 -7.60 -10.68
C CYS A 360 -6.57 -8.46 -11.92
N SER A 361 -7.40 -7.97 -12.86
CA SER A 361 -7.88 -8.77 -13.99
C SER A 361 -6.78 -9.14 -15.00
N ILE A 362 -5.67 -8.40 -15.06
CA ILE A 362 -4.59 -8.69 -16.01
C ILE A 362 -3.71 -9.81 -15.45
N GLN A 363 -4.04 -11.03 -15.86
CA GLN A 363 -3.44 -12.25 -15.35
C GLN A 363 -2.95 -13.13 -16.47
N ARG A 364 -1.88 -13.88 -16.21
CA ARG A 364 -1.39 -14.96 -17.07
C ARG A 364 -1.43 -16.27 -16.30
N ARG A 365 -2.17 -17.26 -16.79
CA ARG A 365 -2.32 -18.56 -16.09
C ARG A 365 -2.71 -18.37 -14.61
N HIS A 366 -3.64 -17.43 -14.35
CA HIS A 366 -4.09 -17.01 -13.01
C HIS A 366 -3.04 -16.30 -12.14
N GLN A 367 -1.87 -15.95 -12.67
CA GLN A 367 -0.89 -15.11 -11.99
C GLN A 367 -1.12 -13.64 -12.34
N LYS A 368 -1.38 -12.81 -11.33
CA LYS A 368 -1.55 -11.35 -11.48
C LYS A 368 -0.23 -10.71 -11.95
N LEU A 369 -0.31 -9.77 -12.90
CA LEU A 369 0.85 -9.09 -13.50
C LEU A 369 0.74 -7.57 -13.47
N VAL A 370 -0.49 -7.04 -13.55
CA VAL A 370 -0.80 -5.61 -13.44
C VAL A 370 -2.05 -5.47 -12.57
N GLU A 371 -1.96 -4.57 -11.60
CA GLU A 371 -2.99 -4.30 -10.61
C GLU A 371 -3.23 -2.80 -10.52
N GLU A 372 -4.48 -2.37 -10.34
CA GLU A 372 -4.80 -0.95 -10.18
C GLU A 372 -5.85 -0.68 -9.11
N SER A 373 -5.75 0.49 -8.48
CA SER A 373 -6.69 0.96 -7.46
C SER A 373 -7.00 2.44 -7.68
N PRO A 374 -8.27 2.86 -7.63
CA PRO A 374 -9.47 2.02 -7.61
C PRO A 374 -9.68 1.26 -8.94
N SER A 375 -10.62 0.31 -8.98
CA SER A 375 -10.96 -0.41 -10.22
C SER A 375 -11.78 0.49 -11.16
N PRO A 376 -11.43 0.56 -12.46
CA PRO A 376 -12.26 1.24 -13.46
C PRO A 376 -13.57 0.50 -13.76
N ALA A 377 -13.71 -0.77 -13.36
CA ALA A 377 -14.91 -1.56 -13.58
C ALA A 377 -16.05 -1.20 -12.60
N LEU A 378 -15.73 -0.54 -11.48
CA LEU A 378 -16.70 -0.19 -10.44
C LEU A 378 -17.09 1.30 -10.48
N ASN A 379 -18.40 1.55 -10.51
CA ASN A 379 -18.94 2.87 -10.15
C ASN A 379 -19.03 3.01 -8.61
N SER A 380 -19.40 4.20 -8.12
CA SER A 380 -19.48 4.49 -6.68
C SER A 380 -20.44 3.55 -5.93
N GLU A 381 -21.63 3.33 -6.49
CA GLU A 381 -22.68 2.50 -5.89
C GLU A 381 -22.24 1.04 -5.76
N LEU A 382 -21.71 0.44 -6.84
CA LEU A 382 -21.24 -0.94 -6.82
C LEU A 382 -20.03 -1.12 -5.90
N ARG A 383 -19.14 -0.12 -5.85
CA ARG A 383 -18.00 -0.11 -4.92
C ARG A 383 -18.46 -0.09 -3.46
N GLU A 384 -19.44 0.73 -3.12
CA GLU A 384 -20.01 0.77 -1.78
C GLU A 384 -20.71 -0.55 -1.43
N MET A 385 -21.51 -1.10 -2.35
CA MET A 385 -22.19 -2.39 -2.15
C MET A 385 -21.19 -3.53 -1.91
N MET A 386 -20.16 -3.65 -2.76
CA MET A 386 -19.13 -4.68 -2.62
C MET A 386 -18.26 -4.47 -1.38
N GLY A 387 -17.92 -3.21 -1.05
CA GLY A 387 -17.16 -2.86 0.16
C GLY A 387 -17.91 -3.24 1.43
N ASN A 388 -19.21 -2.93 1.49
CA ASN A 388 -20.08 -3.33 2.59
C ASN A 388 -20.20 -4.86 2.68
N ALA A 389 -20.33 -5.55 1.55
CA ALA A 389 -20.33 -7.02 1.52
C ALA A 389 -19.02 -7.58 2.10
N ALA A 390 -17.86 -7.05 1.71
CA ALA A 390 -16.56 -7.46 2.25
C ALA A 390 -16.47 -7.22 3.77
N VAL A 391 -16.85 -6.02 4.26
CA VAL A 391 -16.84 -5.71 5.69
C VAL A 391 -17.77 -6.65 6.48
N ASN A 392 -18.98 -6.90 5.98
CA ASN A 392 -19.94 -7.79 6.63
C ASN A 392 -19.43 -9.23 6.70
N ALA A 393 -18.76 -9.71 5.65
CA ALA A 393 -18.10 -11.02 5.64
C ALA A 393 -17.13 -11.18 6.81
N ILE A 394 -16.25 -10.18 6.95
CA ILE A 394 -15.14 -10.17 7.89
C ILE A 394 -15.66 -10.07 9.33
N LYS A 395 -16.68 -9.24 9.56
CA LYS A 395 -17.39 -9.17 10.84
C LYS A 395 -18.03 -10.50 11.22
N ALA A 396 -18.74 -11.15 10.29
CA ALA A 396 -19.41 -12.43 10.55
C ALA A 396 -18.41 -13.57 10.86
N ILE A 397 -17.20 -13.51 10.30
CA ILE A 397 -16.14 -14.48 10.58
C ILE A 397 -15.42 -14.18 11.90
N GLY A 398 -15.46 -12.93 12.38
CA GLY A 398 -14.70 -12.46 13.53
C GLY A 398 -13.20 -12.39 13.23
N TYR A 399 -12.82 -12.05 12.00
CA TYR A 399 -11.43 -12.02 11.55
C TYR A 399 -10.61 -10.89 12.21
N GLU A 400 -9.31 -11.12 12.43
CA GLU A 400 -8.34 -10.14 12.98
C GLU A 400 -7.16 -9.99 12.00
N GLY A 401 -6.71 -8.76 11.79
CA GLY A 401 -5.54 -8.43 10.95
C GLY A 401 -5.91 -7.86 9.58
N ALA A 402 -4.93 -7.85 8.68
CA ALA A 402 -5.14 -7.50 7.28
C ALA A 402 -5.43 -8.75 6.44
N GLY A 403 -6.43 -8.65 5.57
CA GLY A 403 -6.75 -9.68 4.60
C GLY A 403 -7.41 -9.08 3.37
N THR A 404 -7.68 -9.93 2.39
CA THR A 404 -8.31 -9.51 1.14
C THR A 404 -9.45 -10.44 0.80
N VAL A 405 -10.61 -9.87 0.50
CA VAL A 405 -11.78 -10.62 0.01
C VAL A 405 -11.82 -10.49 -1.50
N GLU A 406 -11.65 -11.61 -2.21
CA GLU A 406 -11.61 -11.64 -3.68
C GLU A 406 -12.97 -12.01 -4.28
N PHE A 407 -13.32 -11.34 -5.38
CA PHE A 407 -14.55 -11.50 -6.13
C PHE A 407 -14.28 -11.63 -7.63
N LEU A 408 -15.16 -12.35 -8.33
CA LEU A 408 -15.32 -12.22 -9.77
C LEU A 408 -16.55 -11.37 -10.07
N LEU A 409 -16.38 -10.33 -10.89
CA LEU A 409 -17.45 -9.47 -11.39
C LEU A 409 -17.75 -9.85 -12.83
N ASP A 410 -18.99 -10.27 -13.11
CA ASP A 410 -19.43 -10.66 -14.45
C ASP A 410 -19.81 -9.46 -15.34
N LYS A 411 -20.14 -9.73 -16.60
CA LYS A 411 -20.55 -8.72 -17.59
C LYS A 411 -21.83 -7.97 -17.20
N SER A 412 -22.67 -8.59 -16.38
CA SER A 412 -23.92 -8.02 -15.85
C SER A 412 -23.71 -7.24 -14.55
N ARG A 413 -22.45 -7.09 -14.11
CA ARG A 413 -22.06 -6.46 -12.84
C ARG A 413 -22.53 -7.19 -11.58
N ASN A 414 -22.83 -8.48 -11.69
CA ASN A 414 -22.99 -9.34 -10.51
C ASN A 414 -21.61 -9.76 -10.02
N PHE A 415 -21.40 -9.73 -8.71
CA PHE A 415 -20.14 -10.13 -8.09
C PHE A 415 -20.31 -11.41 -7.29
N TYR A 416 -19.28 -12.27 -7.33
CA TYR A 416 -19.28 -13.57 -6.68
C TYR A 416 -17.98 -13.78 -5.90
N PHE A 417 -18.08 -14.08 -4.61
CA PHE A 417 -16.93 -14.41 -3.78
C PHE A 417 -16.20 -15.64 -4.32
N ILE A 418 -14.87 -15.56 -4.39
CA ILE A 418 -14.01 -16.68 -4.80
C ILE A 418 -13.17 -17.24 -3.67
N GLU A 419 -12.44 -16.38 -2.96
CA GLU A 419 -11.59 -16.74 -1.85
C GLU A 419 -11.26 -15.51 -1.00
N MET A 420 -10.64 -15.78 0.15
CA MET A 420 -10.10 -14.75 1.01
C MET A 420 -8.64 -15.07 1.26
N ASN A 421 -7.74 -14.14 0.95
CA ASN A 421 -6.35 -14.26 1.37
C ASN A 421 -6.22 -13.71 2.79
N THR A 422 -5.70 -14.55 3.68
CA THR A 422 -5.63 -14.28 5.13
C THR A 422 -4.33 -13.61 5.54
N ARG A 423 -3.81 -12.74 4.69
CA ARG A 423 -2.49 -12.11 4.77
C ARG A 423 -2.45 -10.83 3.93
N ILE A 424 -1.35 -10.09 4.04
CA ILE A 424 -0.98 -9.05 3.08
C ILE A 424 -0.79 -9.65 1.67
N GLN A 425 -1.07 -8.88 0.63
CA GLN A 425 -0.83 -9.24 -0.77
C GLN A 425 0.28 -8.38 -1.38
N VAL A 426 0.81 -8.81 -2.52
CA VAL A 426 1.92 -8.13 -3.22
C VAL A 426 1.47 -6.71 -3.61
N GLU A 427 0.28 -6.64 -4.19
CA GLU A 427 -0.40 -5.45 -4.70
C GLU A 427 -0.98 -4.51 -3.62
N HIS A 428 -0.64 -4.70 -2.34
CA HIS A 428 -1.08 -3.77 -1.29
C HIS A 428 -0.61 -2.33 -1.56
N GLY A 429 0.51 -2.16 -2.26
CA GLY A 429 1.11 -0.88 -2.58
C GLY A 429 0.19 0.08 -3.33
N VAL A 430 -0.64 -0.40 -4.27
CA VAL A 430 -1.60 0.49 -4.97
C VAL A 430 -2.66 1.04 -4.03
N THR A 431 -3.12 0.24 -3.06
CA THR A 431 -4.09 0.67 -2.05
C THR A 431 -3.48 1.69 -1.10
N GLU A 432 -2.23 1.47 -0.65
CA GLU A 432 -1.53 2.45 0.19
C GLU A 432 -1.37 3.80 -0.52
N MET A 433 -1.06 3.81 -1.83
CA MET A 433 -0.88 5.04 -2.60
C MET A 433 -2.15 5.89 -2.71
N VAL A 434 -3.33 5.27 -2.81
CA VAL A 434 -4.60 6.00 -2.97
C VAL A 434 -5.32 6.29 -1.65
N THR A 435 -4.99 5.57 -0.58
CA THR A 435 -5.61 5.77 0.74
C THR A 435 -4.71 6.47 1.76
N ASN A 436 -3.40 6.49 1.51
CA ASN A 436 -2.37 6.93 2.45
C ASN A 436 -2.43 6.19 3.81
N VAL A 437 -2.88 4.93 3.80
CA VAL A 437 -2.87 4.04 4.97
C VAL A 437 -1.71 3.06 4.83
N ASP A 438 -0.76 3.08 5.77
CA ASP A 438 0.37 2.14 5.80
C ASP A 438 -0.05 0.80 6.39
N MET A 439 -0.36 -0.15 5.51
CA MET A 439 -1.03 -1.39 5.90
C MET A 439 -0.13 -2.31 6.72
N VAL A 440 1.18 -2.32 6.47
CA VAL A 440 2.12 -3.15 7.25
C VAL A 440 2.25 -2.59 8.67
N LYS A 441 2.27 -1.26 8.84
CA LYS A 441 2.19 -0.67 10.18
C LYS A 441 0.87 -0.97 10.87
N GLU A 442 -0.26 -0.92 10.16
CA GLU A 442 -1.54 -1.34 10.75
C GLU A 442 -1.52 -2.80 11.20
N GLN A 443 -0.96 -3.72 10.39
CA GLN A 443 -0.83 -5.13 10.79
C GLN A 443 -0.06 -5.30 12.10
N ILE A 444 1.07 -4.60 12.25
CA ILE A 444 1.89 -4.63 13.47
C ILE A 444 1.08 -4.11 14.66
N LYS A 445 0.45 -2.95 14.52
CA LYS A 445 -0.30 -2.32 15.62
C LYS A 445 -1.54 -3.10 16.02
N ILE A 446 -2.26 -3.68 15.06
CA ILE A 446 -3.37 -4.61 15.33
C ILE A 446 -2.85 -5.82 16.12
N ALA A 447 -1.69 -6.36 15.74
CA ALA A 447 -1.10 -7.50 16.43
C ALA A 447 -0.60 -7.16 17.85
N GLU A 448 -0.15 -5.92 18.10
CA GLU A 448 0.10 -5.39 19.45
C GLU A 448 -1.19 -5.22 20.26
N GLY A 449 -2.35 -5.32 19.60
CA GLY A 449 -3.66 -5.21 20.22
C GLY A 449 -4.20 -3.80 20.25
N ALA A 450 -3.70 -2.88 19.42
CA ALA A 450 -4.30 -1.56 19.26
C ALA A 450 -5.68 -1.64 18.59
N LYS A 451 -6.54 -0.67 18.91
CA LYS A 451 -7.76 -0.43 18.14
C LYS A 451 -7.41 0.18 16.79
N LEU A 452 -8.21 -0.09 15.76
CA LEU A 452 -8.08 0.59 14.47
C LEU A 452 -8.18 2.11 14.69
N ALA A 453 -7.20 2.85 14.16
CA ALA A 453 -7.16 4.30 14.27
C ALA A 453 -8.13 5.01 13.29
N TYR A 454 -8.83 4.24 12.44
CA TYR A 454 -9.66 4.73 11.36
C TYR A 454 -11.06 4.14 11.50
N LYS A 455 -12.06 4.99 11.26
CA LYS A 455 -13.41 4.55 10.90
C LYS A 455 -13.54 4.48 9.38
N GLN A 456 -14.59 3.82 8.89
CA GLN A 456 -14.83 3.73 7.44
C GLN A 456 -14.95 5.11 6.77
N GLU A 457 -15.58 6.06 7.44
CA GLU A 457 -15.71 7.47 7.02
C GLU A 457 -14.36 8.23 6.92
N ASP A 458 -13.32 7.75 7.60
CA ASP A 458 -11.99 8.35 7.55
C ASP A 458 -11.17 7.89 6.34
N ILE A 459 -11.63 6.84 5.63
CA ILE A 459 -10.95 6.27 4.47
C ILE A 459 -11.36 7.04 3.22
N LYS A 460 -10.42 7.83 2.69
CA LYS A 460 -10.58 8.56 1.43
C LYS A 460 -9.72 7.90 0.37
N ILE A 461 -10.35 7.51 -0.74
CA ILE A 461 -9.65 7.04 -1.94
C ILE A 461 -9.45 8.27 -2.82
N ASP A 462 -8.21 8.69 -2.98
CA ASP A 462 -7.83 9.85 -3.79
C ASP A 462 -6.86 9.45 -4.90
N GLY A 463 -7.09 9.95 -6.11
CA GLY A 463 -6.32 9.61 -7.30
C GLY A 463 -6.46 8.15 -7.76
N HIS A 464 -5.42 7.66 -8.42
CA HIS A 464 -5.35 6.33 -9.03
C HIS A 464 -3.91 5.81 -9.00
N ALA A 465 -3.72 4.55 -8.68
CA ALA A 465 -2.43 3.89 -8.68
C ALA A 465 -2.44 2.61 -9.52
N ILE A 466 -1.34 2.34 -10.22
CA ILE A 466 -1.12 1.15 -11.05
C ILE A 466 0.20 0.53 -10.63
N GLU A 467 0.22 -0.78 -10.44
CA GLU A 467 1.40 -1.59 -10.19
C GLU A 467 1.72 -2.48 -11.39
N CYS A 468 3.00 -2.64 -11.70
CA CYS A 468 3.51 -3.60 -12.66
C CYS A 468 4.58 -4.45 -11.99
N ARG A 469 4.40 -5.79 -12.02
CA ARG A 469 5.38 -6.75 -11.49
C ARG A 469 6.53 -6.93 -12.46
N ILE A 470 7.69 -6.36 -12.15
CA ILE A 470 8.90 -6.51 -12.96
C ILE A 470 9.57 -7.82 -12.55
N ASN A 471 9.46 -8.84 -13.41
CA ASN A 471 10.01 -10.18 -13.16
C ASN A 471 11.17 -10.46 -14.10
N ALA A 472 12.12 -11.28 -13.66
CA ALA A 472 13.20 -11.86 -14.44
C ALA A 472 12.67 -13.01 -15.32
N GLU A 473 11.87 -12.67 -16.34
CA GLU A 473 11.25 -13.62 -17.27
C GLU A 473 11.40 -13.08 -18.70
N ASP A 474 11.39 -13.95 -19.72
CA ASP A 474 11.35 -13.56 -21.13
C ASP A 474 9.91 -13.69 -21.70
N PRO A 475 9.10 -12.61 -21.76
CA PRO A 475 7.74 -12.68 -22.27
C PRO A 475 7.63 -13.17 -23.72
N SER A 476 8.66 -12.89 -24.53
CA SER A 476 8.71 -13.34 -25.93
C SER A 476 9.03 -14.83 -26.08
N ASN A 477 9.42 -15.49 -24.99
CA ASN A 477 9.64 -16.93 -24.90
C ASN A 477 8.76 -17.55 -23.81
N GLU A 478 7.46 -17.22 -23.86
CA GLU A 478 6.44 -17.78 -22.95
C GLU A 478 6.72 -17.53 -21.46
N PHE A 479 7.37 -16.40 -21.15
CA PHE A 479 7.82 -16.01 -19.81
C PHE A 479 8.68 -17.09 -19.16
N LYS A 480 9.57 -17.71 -19.94
CA LYS A 480 10.61 -18.56 -19.37
C LYS A 480 11.40 -17.75 -18.32
N PRO A 481 11.63 -18.28 -17.10
CA PRO A 481 12.48 -17.61 -16.12
C PRO A 481 13.87 -17.31 -16.69
N SER A 482 14.40 -16.16 -16.31
CA SER A 482 15.70 -15.63 -16.71
C SER A 482 16.56 -15.34 -15.46
N PRO A 483 16.91 -16.35 -14.65
CA PRO A 483 17.81 -16.16 -13.53
C PRO A 483 19.20 -15.68 -13.99
N GLY A 484 19.94 -15.04 -13.10
CA GLY A 484 21.28 -14.51 -13.38
C GLY A 484 21.57 -13.22 -12.63
N THR A 485 22.76 -12.68 -12.85
CA THR A 485 23.21 -11.45 -12.19
C THR A 485 22.65 -10.22 -12.89
N ILE A 486 22.07 -9.30 -12.10
CA ILE A 486 21.73 -7.96 -12.58
C ILE A 486 23.01 -7.14 -12.64
N VAL A 487 23.47 -6.80 -13.85
CA VAL A 487 24.72 -6.06 -14.06
C VAL A 487 24.53 -4.58 -13.74
N ASN A 488 23.49 -3.98 -14.32
CA ASN A 488 23.09 -2.60 -14.08
C ASN A 488 21.63 -2.56 -13.66
N TYR A 489 21.36 -1.82 -12.58
CA TYR A 489 20.03 -1.58 -12.04
C TYR A 489 19.84 -0.08 -11.81
N LEU A 490 19.03 0.56 -12.64
CA LEU A 490 18.63 1.96 -12.50
C LEU A 490 17.09 2.03 -12.44
N PRO A 491 16.49 2.05 -11.25
CA PRO A 491 15.06 2.20 -11.12
C PRO A 491 14.61 3.63 -11.44
N PRO A 492 13.41 3.82 -12.01
CA PRO A 492 12.85 5.14 -12.25
C PRO A 492 12.49 5.83 -10.92
N GLY A 493 12.35 7.15 -10.95
CA GLY A 493 11.96 7.95 -9.79
C GLY A 493 11.25 9.23 -10.21
N GLY A 494 10.80 10.02 -9.23
CA GLY A 494 10.07 11.28 -9.45
C GLY A 494 8.68 11.29 -8.80
N PRO A 495 7.91 12.38 -8.98
CA PRO A 495 6.60 12.52 -8.35
C PRO A 495 5.65 11.38 -8.73
N GLY A 496 5.05 10.76 -7.71
CA GLY A 496 4.08 9.67 -7.88
C GLY A 496 4.68 8.32 -8.27
N ILE A 497 6.00 8.16 -8.24
CA ILE A 497 6.68 6.88 -8.55
C ILE A 497 7.17 6.24 -7.26
N ARG A 498 6.74 5.00 -7.01
CA ARG A 498 7.19 4.15 -5.89
C ARG A 498 7.80 2.86 -6.45
N ILE A 499 8.95 2.48 -5.90
CA ILE A 499 9.63 1.22 -6.20
C ILE A 499 9.74 0.41 -4.92
N SER A 500 9.18 -0.81 -4.94
CA SER A 500 9.43 -1.82 -3.91
C SER A 500 10.32 -2.91 -4.51
N SER A 501 11.56 -2.99 -4.06
CA SER A 501 12.55 -3.95 -4.58
C SER A 501 13.62 -4.24 -3.54
N SER A 502 14.14 -5.47 -3.56
CA SER A 502 15.35 -5.87 -2.84
C SER A 502 16.56 -6.05 -3.76
N CYS A 503 16.43 -5.71 -5.05
CA CYS A 503 17.48 -5.86 -6.05
C CYS A 503 18.38 -4.62 -6.15
N HIS A 504 19.62 -4.82 -6.59
CA HIS A 504 20.60 -3.77 -6.87
C HIS A 504 21.62 -4.25 -7.92
N SER A 505 22.44 -3.36 -8.47
CA SER A 505 23.53 -3.77 -9.36
C SER A 505 24.45 -4.78 -8.64
N GLY A 506 24.73 -5.90 -9.28
CA GLY A 506 25.50 -7.03 -8.76
C GLY A 506 24.69 -8.09 -8.00
N CYS A 507 23.40 -7.90 -7.75
CA CYS A 507 22.60 -8.95 -7.11
C CYS A 507 22.25 -10.09 -8.08
N GLU A 508 22.11 -11.30 -7.57
CA GLU A 508 21.75 -12.48 -8.35
C GLU A 508 20.26 -12.81 -8.20
N ILE A 509 19.58 -13.04 -9.33
CA ILE A 509 18.24 -13.62 -9.35
C ILE A 509 18.38 -15.14 -9.39
N LEU A 510 18.04 -15.76 -8.28
CA LEU A 510 18.24 -17.19 -8.04
C LEU A 510 17.07 -18.03 -8.59
N PRO A 511 17.34 -19.16 -9.26
CA PRO A 511 16.30 -20.00 -9.89
C PRO A 511 15.37 -20.73 -8.91
N GLN A 512 15.77 -20.86 -7.65
CA GLN A 512 14.98 -21.55 -6.61
C GLN A 512 13.87 -20.68 -5.99
N PHE A 513 13.85 -19.37 -6.28
CA PHE A 513 12.85 -18.44 -5.76
C PHE A 513 11.97 -17.86 -6.87
N ASP A 514 11.03 -17.01 -6.48
CA ASP A 514 10.23 -16.26 -7.43
C ASP A 514 11.10 -15.29 -8.26
N SER A 515 10.64 -14.99 -9.47
CA SER A 515 11.35 -14.17 -10.46
C SER A 515 11.21 -12.67 -10.20
N LEU A 516 10.57 -12.22 -9.12
CA LEU A 516 10.29 -10.80 -8.90
C LEU A 516 11.58 -10.00 -8.69
N ILE A 517 11.77 -8.97 -9.51
CA ILE A 517 12.85 -7.99 -9.37
C ILE A 517 12.35 -6.76 -8.60
N ALA A 518 11.20 -6.23 -9.00
CA ALA A 518 10.63 -5.02 -8.42
C ALA A 518 9.12 -4.92 -8.65
N LEU A 519 8.44 -4.25 -7.72
CA LEU A 519 7.11 -3.69 -7.94
C LEU A 519 7.28 -2.23 -8.31
N LEU A 520 6.93 -1.88 -9.56
CA LEU A 520 6.85 -0.51 -10.02
C LEU A 520 5.42 -0.02 -9.84
N ILE A 521 5.24 0.98 -8.98
CA ILE A 521 3.92 1.54 -8.65
C ILE A 521 3.92 3.01 -9.08
N CYS A 522 2.95 3.40 -9.91
CA CYS A 522 2.76 4.77 -10.35
C CYS A 522 1.40 5.28 -9.90
N TYR A 523 1.39 6.42 -9.22
CA TYR A 523 0.21 7.15 -8.77
C TYR A 523 -0.01 8.40 -9.63
N GLY A 524 -1.26 8.78 -9.85
CA GLY A 524 -1.67 10.06 -10.43
C GLY A 524 -2.98 10.55 -9.81
N SER A 525 -3.28 11.84 -9.94
CA SER A 525 -4.59 12.38 -9.55
C SER A 525 -5.72 11.84 -10.44
N THR A 526 -5.36 11.30 -11.61
CA THR A 526 -6.25 10.59 -12.53
C THR A 526 -5.60 9.30 -13.00
N ARG A 527 -6.42 8.34 -13.45
CA ARG A 527 -5.94 7.10 -14.08
C ARG A 527 -5.04 7.38 -15.28
N GLN A 528 -5.38 8.38 -16.11
CA GLN A 528 -4.58 8.76 -17.28
C GLN A 528 -3.19 9.24 -16.89
N GLU A 529 -3.08 10.03 -15.82
CA GLU A 529 -1.79 10.48 -15.28
C GLU A 529 -0.96 9.29 -14.74
N ALA A 530 -1.59 8.37 -13.99
CA ALA A 530 -0.92 7.16 -13.51
C ALA A 530 -0.39 6.30 -14.66
N ILE A 531 -1.16 6.15 -15.75
CA ILE A 531 -0.74 5.44 -16.97
C ILE A 531 0.43 6.15 -17.65
N ALA A 532 0.38 7.48 -17.78
CA ALA A 532 1.44 8.26 -18.40
C ALA A 532 2.75 8.12 -17.63
N ARG A 533 2.69 8.25 -16.29
CA ARG A 533 3.84 8.00 -15.41
C ARG A 533 4.36 6.58 -15.53
N MET A 534 3.49 5.57 -15.55
CA MET A 534 3.90 4.18 -15.72
C MET A 534 4.64 3.94 -17.04
N LYS A 535 4.16 4.52 -18.15
CA LYS A 535 4.81 4.40 -19.46
C LYS A 535 6.21 5.01 -19.47
N ILE A 536 6.39 6.18 -18.86
CA ILE A 536 7.70 6.84 -18.73
C ILE A 536 8.62 6.00 -17.85
N SER A 537 8.15 5.62 -16.65
CA SER A 537 8.90 4.81 -15.69
C SER A 537 9.38 3.49 -16.29
N LEU A 538 8.55 2.79 -17.06
CA LEU A 538 8.94 1.55 -17.75
C LEU A 538 9.98 1.78 -18.86
N GLY A 539 10.00 2.97 -19.48
CA GLY A 539 11.01 3.36 -20.46
C GLY A 539 12.35 3.74 -19.84
N GLU A 540 12.32 4.27 -18.62
CA GLU A 540 13.51 4.68 -17.84
C GLU A 540 14.11 3.56 -16.99
N PHE A 541 13.37 2.48 -16.74
CA PHE A 541 13.83 1.39 -15.89
C PHE A 541 14.89 0.53 -16.60
N ILE A 542 16.16 0.76 -16.28
CA ILE A 542 17.28 -0.01 -16.82
C ILE A 542 17.57 -1.20 -15.92
N ILE A 543 17.43 -2.40 -16.49
CA ILE A 543 17.82 -3.67 -15.87
C ILE A 543 18.59 -4.46 -16.92
N GLU A 544 19.88 -4.69 -16.68
CA GLU A 544 20.76 -5.44 -17.58
C GLU A 544 21.26 -6.74 -16.94
N GLY A 545 21.59 -7.73 -17.77
CA GLY A 545 22.07 -9.05 -17.35
C GLY A 545 20.98 -10.13 -17.35
N VAL A 546 19.71 -9.76 -17.17
CA VAL A 546 18.55 -10.67 -17.22
C VAL A 546 17.47 -10.14 -18.18
N LYS A 547 16.62 -11.03 -18.71
CA LYS A 547 15.39 -10.62 -19.41
C LYS A 547 14.31 -10.24 -18.40
N THR A 548 13.44 -9.30 -18.79
CA THR A 548 12.39 -8.79 -17.90
C THR A 548 11.02 -8.73 -18.54
N THR A 549 9.99 -8.60 -17.70
CA THR A 549 8.59 -8.38 -18.11
C THR A 549 8.27 -6.95 -18.57
N ILE A 550 9.23 -6.02 -18.54
CA ILE A 550 9.03 -4.62 -18.97
C ILE A 550 8.39 -4.50 -20.37
N PRO A 551 8.86 -5.21 -21.42
CA PRO A 551 8.26 -5.12 -22.75
C PRO A 551 6.80 -5.58 -22.79
N PHE A 552 6.43 -6.56 -21.96
CA PHE A 552 5.04 -6.99 -21.83
C PHE A 552 4.17 -5.87 -21.24
N HIS A 553 4.62 -5.22 -20.17
CA HIS A 553 3.87 -4.14 -19.53
C HIS A 553 3.70 -2.93 -20.45
N GLN A 554 4.76 -2.55 -21.18
CA GLN A 554 4.68 -1.49 -22.19
C GLN A 554 3.61 -1.79 -23.25
N LEU A 555 3.51 -3.04 -23.69
CA LEU A 555 2.52 -3.46 -24.67
C LEU A 555 1.10 -3.43 -24.10
N VAL A 556 0.90 -3.94 -22.88
CA VAL A 556 -0.40 -3.91 -22.18
C VAL A 556 -0.92 -2.47 -22.05
N LEU A 557 -0.09 -1.55 -21.58
CA LEU A 557 -0.42 -0.13 -21.40
C LEU A 557 -0.66 0.60 -22.73
N GLY A 558 -0.20 0.04 -23.85
CA GLY A 558 -0.44 0.53 -25.20
C GLY A 558 -1.80 0.14 -25.78
N LYS A 559 -2.50 -0.85 -25.20
CA LYS A 559 -3.78 -1.32 -25.74
C LYS A 559 -4.93 -0.38 -25.43
N ARG A 560 -5.80 -0.16 -26.42
CA ARG A 560 -7.00 0.69 -26.30
C ARG A 560 -7.94 0.20 -25.20
N GLN A 561 -8.07 -1.12 -25.03
CA GLN A 561 -8.89 -1.78 -24.03
C GLN A 561 -8.40 -1.43 -22.61
N PHE A 562 -7.09 -1.48 -22.38
CA PHE A 562 -6.48 -1.06 -21.13
C PHE A 562 -6.72 0.43 -20.86
N LEU A 563 -6.47 1.29 -21.85
CA LEU A 563 -6.67 2.74 -21.72
C LEU A 563 -8.12 3.12 -21.38
N ARG A 564 -9.10 2.35 -21.86
CA ARG A 564 -10.53 2.52 -21.56
C ARG A 564 -10.97 1.90 -20.23
N GLY A 565 -10.11 1.15 -19.54
CA GLY A 565 -10.48 0.44 -18.31
C GLY A 565 -11.36 -0.79 -18.55
N ASN A 566 -11.44 -1.28 -19.79
CA ASN A 566 -12.18 -2.50 -20.13
C ASN A 566 -11.20 -3.69 -20.14
N VAL A 567 -10.86 -4.17 -18.95
CA VAL A 567 -9.88 -5.25 -18.73
C VAL A 567 -10.56 -6.44 -18.08
N THR A 568 -10.36 -7.65 -18.59
CA THR A 568 -10.94 -8.88 -18.02
C THR A 568 -9.84 -9.91 -17.80
N THR A 569 -10.16 -11.00 -17.11
CA THR A 569 -9.23 -12.13 -16.91
C THR A 569 -8.72 -12.76 -18.22
N SER A 570 -9.43 -12.55 -19.33
CA SER A 570 -9.04 -12.99 -20.69
C SER A 570 -8.30 -11.91 -21.51
N PHE A 571 -7.96 -10.77 -20.91
CA PHE A 571 -7.37 -9.62 -21.61
C PHE A 571 -6.13 -9.97 -22.42
N ILE A 572 -5.19 -10.72 -21.86
CA ILE A 572 -3.91 -11.07 -22.51
C ILE A 572 -4.17 -11.88 -23.79
N GLU A 573 -5.08 -12.84 -23.71
CA GLU A 573 -5.45 -13.75 -24.81
C GLU A 573 -6.22 -12.99 -25.90
N ASN A 574 -7.27 -12.25 -25.52
CA ASN A 574 -8.12 -11.50 -26.44
C ASN A 574 -7.36 -10.42 -27.22
N ASN A 575 -6.31 -9.86 -26.62
CA ASN A 575 -5.48 -8.83 -27.26
C ASN A 575 -4.21 -9.39 -27.92
N LYS A 576 -4.08 -10.73 -28.01
CA LYS A 576 -2.96 -11.43 -28.66
C LYS A 576 -1.58 -10.93 -28.22
N ILE A 577 -1.47 -10.54 -26.94
CA ILE A 577 -0.27 -9.88 -26.39
C ILE A 577 0.97 -10.77 -26.57
N ILE A 578 0.81 -12.08 -26.34
CA ILE A 578 1.89 -13.05 -26.45
C ILE A 578 2.39 -13.20 -27.90
N GLU A 579 1.48 -13.22 -28.87
CA GLU A 579 1.81 -13.35 -30.29
C GLU A 579 2.59 -12.13 -30.77
N GLU A 580 2.16 -10.94 -30.37
CA GLU A 580 2.83 -9.69 -30.71
C GLU A 580 4.24 -9.61 -30.10
N LEU A 581 4.42 -10.04 -28.85
CA LEU A 581 5.73 -10.14 -28.20
C LEU A 581 6.67 -11.10 -28.94
N LYS A 582 6.16 -12.23 -29.45
CA LYS A 582 6.93 -13.16 -30.31
C LYS A 582 7.31 -12.49 -31.64
N GLY A 583 6.42 -11.68 -32.22
CA GLY A 583 6.66 -10.93 -33.45
C GLY A 583 7.76 -9.87 -33.36
N PHE A 584 7.98 -9.27 -32.19
CA PHE A 584 9.11 -8.33 -32.00
C PHE A 584 10.49 -9.01 -32.11
N LYS A 585 10.61 -10.31 -31.83
CA LYS A 585 11.85 -11.08 -32.01
C LYS A 585 12.22 -11.26 -33.48
N SER A 586 11.24 -11.38 -34.38
CA SER A 586 11.51 -11.64 -35.81
C SER A 586 11.98 -10.40 -36.57
N LYS A 587 11.63 -9.19 -36.11
CA LYS A 587 12.08 -7.92 -36.72
C LYS A 587 13.44 -7.40 -36.23
N LYS A 588 14.02 -7.96 -35.16
CA LYS A 588 15.26 -7.48 -34.53
C LYS A 588 16.50 -8.34 -34.83
N LYS A 589 16.57 -8.89 -36.05
CA LYS A 589 17.79 -9.51 -36.60
C LYS A 589 18.39 -8.67 -37.73
N GLU A 590 18.26 -7.34 -37.68
CA GLU A 590 19.24 -6.49 -38.37
C GLU A 590 20.48 -6.45 -37.49
N GLU A 591 21.56 -7.07 -37.97
CA GLU A 591 22.88 -6.81 -37.39
C GLU A 591 23.11 -5.31 -37.35
N LEU A 592 23.52 -4.77 -36.20
CA LEU A 592 24.02 -3.40 -36.18
C LEU A 592 25.11 -3.27 -37.26
N PRO A 593 25.01 -2.28 -38.16
CA PRO A 593 26.06 -2.00 -39.14
C PRO A 593 27.41 -1.96 -38.44
N LYS A 594 28.43 -2.50 -39.10
CA LYS A 594 29.77 -2.69 -38.51
C LYS A 594 30.31 -1.38 -37.94
N GLU A 595 29.97 -0.24 -38.56
CA GLU A 595 30.35 1.09 -38.10
C GLU A 595 29.73 1.45 -36.73
N LYS A 596 28.48 1.06 -36.47
CA LYS A 596 27.84 1.31 -35.16
C LYS A 596 28.38 0.39 -34.07
N LYS A 597 28.73 -0.86 -34.41
CA LYS A 597 29.42 -1.78 -33.47
C LYS A 597 30.80 -1.21 -33.10
N VAL A 598 31.57 -0.75 -34.09
CA VAL A 598 32.87 -0.10 -33.87
C VAL A 598 32.72 1.15 -33.02
N LEU A 599 31.73 2.01 -33.29
CA LEU A 599 31.47 3.23 -32.51
C LEU A 599 31.14 2.92 -31.04
N ILE A 600 30.30 1.92 -30.77
CA ILE A 600 29.95 1.52 -29.41
C ILE A 600 31.19 1.00 -28.67
N VAL A 601 32.00 0.15 -29.31
CA VAL A 601 33.23 -0.38 -28.72
C VAL A 601 34.26 0.74 -28.49
N THR A 602 34.48 1.62 -29.46
CA THR A 602 35.40 2.75 -29.29
C THR A 602 34.92 3.74 -28.24
N THR A 603 33.62 3.99 -28.11
CA THR A 603 33.07 4.88 -27.07
C THR A 603 33.21 4.25 -25.69
N ALA A 604 32.95 2.95 -25.54
CA ALA A 604 33.13 2.23 -24.28
C ALA A 604 34.62 2.16 -23.87
N VAL A 605 35.52 1.91 -24.83
CA VAL A 605 36.96 1.94 -24.61
C VAL A 605 37.43 3.35 -24.27
N ALA A 606 36.94 4.39 -24.95
CA ALA A 606 37.28 5.78 -24.66
C ALA A 606 36.79 6.20 -23.26
N GLN A 607 35.59 5.79 -22.83
CA GLN A 607 35.09 6.03 -21.47
C GLN A 607 35.88 5.26 -20.39
N TYR A 608 36.29 4.03 -20.70
CA TYR A 608 37.14 3.25 -19.81
C TYR A 608 38.53 3.89 -19.66
N LEU A 609 39.13 4.32 -20.78
CA LEU A 609 40.40 5.03 -20.80
C LEU A 609 40.29 6.41 -20.16
N SER A 610 39.18 7.14 -20.33
CA SER A 610 38.96 8.44 -19.70
C SER A 610 38.76 8.32 -18.20
N LYS A 611 38.12 7.24 -17.72
CA LYS A 611 38.06 6.92 -16.27
C LYS A 611 39.43 6.55 -15.71
N LYS A 612 40.31 5.96 -16.51
CA LYS A 612 41.70 5.65 -16.13
C LYS A 612 42.62 6.87 -16.18
N SER A 613 42.32 7.86 -17.03
CA SER A 613 43.06 9.12 -17.15
C SER A 613 42.51 10.27 -16.28
N ALA A 614 41.38 10.07 -15.60
CA ALA A 614 40.79 11.05 -14.69
C ALA A 614 41.40 11.01 -13.27
N SER A 615 42.71 10.78 -13.18
CA SER A 615 43.51 11.30 -12.06
C SER A 615 43.96 12.72 -12.43
N ASN A 616 43.43 13.71 -11.71
CA ASN A 616 43.83 15.12 -11.68
C ASN A 616 43.65 15.96 -12.96
N LYS A 617 42.51 16.67 -13.04
CA LYS A 617 42.48 18.15 -12.89
C LYS A 617 41.03 18.66 -12.90
N PRO A 618 40.54 19.28 -11.81
CA PRO A 618 39.23 19.93 -11.79
C PRO A 618 39.22 21.21 -12.63
N ASN A 619 38.07 21.48 -13.23
CA ASN A 619 37.80 22.63 -14.11
C ASN A 619 38.03 23.96 -13.34
N SER A 620 38.78 24.90 -13.93
CA SER A 620 39.28 26.12 -13.25
C SER A 620 38.18 26.99 -12.65
N TRP A 621 37.00 27.00 -13.30
CA TRP A 621 35.83 27.75 -12.81
C TRP A 621 35.17 27.12 -11.56
N ILE A 622 35.18 25.78 -11.46
CA ILE A 622 34.63 25.05 -10.31
C ILE A 622 35.57 25.14 -9.10
N MET A 623 36.88 25.23 -9.36
CA MET A 623 37.89 25.49 -8.33
C MET A 623 37.79 26.90 -7.78
N ALA A 624 37.69 27.93 -8.63
CA ALA A 624 37.55 29.32 -8.19
C ALA A 624 36.33 29.52 -7.29
N ALA A 625 35.16 28.98 -7.69
CA ALA A 625 33.93 29.06 -6.89
C ALA A 625 34.01 28.29 -5.56
N ARG A 626 34.77 27.19 -5.50
CA ARG A 626 35.01 26.44 -4.25
C ARG A 626 36.05 27.10 -3.36
N GLN A 627 37.00 27.82 -3.94
CA GLN A 627 38.08 28.49 -3.22
C GLN A 627 37.63 29.85 -2.67
N GLU A 628 36.71 30.55 -3.35
CA GLU A 628 35.94 31.66 -2.78
C GLU A 628 35.09 31.19 -1.59
N ALA A 629 34.33 30.10 -1.75
CA ALA A 629 33.49 29.56 -0.68
C ALA A 629 34.29 29.00 0.51
N MET A 630 35.56 28.62 0.31
CA MET A 630 36.46 28.15 1.38
C MET A 630 37.25 29.29 2.03
N ASN A 631 37.50 30.40 1.33
CA ASN A 631 38.18 31.58 1.89
C ASN A 631 37.23 32.51 2.67
N GLU A 632 35.90 32.40 2.49
CA GLU A 632 34.90 33.11 3.30
C GLU A 632 34.61 32.45 4.66
N GLY A 633 35.29 31.33 4.98
CA GLY A 633 35.02 30.51 6.17
C GLY A 633 36.07 30.56 7.30
N THR A 634 37.13 31.35 7.19
CA THR A 634 38.10 31.54 8.29
C THR A 634 38.66 32.96 8.32
N LEU A 635 38.03 33.83 9.10
CA LEU A 635 38.63 34.91 9.90
C LEU A 635 37.53 35.59 10.76
N GLU A 636 37.43 35.08 11.99
CA GLU A 636 37.13 35.74 13.28
C GLU A 636 36.24 37.00 13.32
N GLU A 637 35.06 36.85 13.92
CA GLU A 637 34.64 37.32 15.27
C GLU A 637 33.48 36.43 15.74
#